data_AF-A0A1R2BY58-F1
#
_entry.id   AF-A0A1R2BY58-F1
#
_cell.length_a   1.000
_cell.length_b   1.000
_cell.length_c   1.000
_cell.angle_alpha   90.00
_cell.angle_beta   90.00
_cell.angle_gamma   90.00
#
_symmetry.space_group_name_H-M   'P 1'
#
loop_
_entity.id
_entity.type
_entity.pdbx_description
1 polymer ?
#
loop_
_entity_poly.entity_id
_entity_poly.type
_entity_poly.pdbx_seq_one_letter_code
_entity_poly.pdbx_strand_id
1 'polypeptide(L)'
;MAAKGKQDKIGLLDYEKADLSLALVHNKACRVRQLENLDEAHRDDICPCCSLPKKAPLFPLGCDVSELSELGVGFPLFFYFAKNLIILTLFSGICVGIPCAYNNYSKNHIDFLSNKPGNWYQSTFIGKNIDIPLWQTWLHGGFCIFLIVYFFILKRFMKKKTHKFDYENITPSDFTVWVKDIEYDYKKDELHSFFQSKGLGKRYKLEVDSVSPVFDIGIYVKQVRNLEKLKGDLSYAEDYKKKYKTSPSSGCCCTRKNYNIKYLKRHIGNIERWLENFEARGRKHFTKSKSAFVTFRFQKTAKRVLRYWKRSIFDQIVLFICHPLLFCCCCCYNNYKFKGKIIRAEPAPEPSDLIWENLSLSNKQKLLRRCVTVICTLALLICLCVAVFQVKSYQYRLHQEQSNNNNDSVMRMKSMSILMGLIIIFVGRIVAISVRIFSNLERHSCWTHYHRAVVNKLIFGTSLNTIVVLLAVNMLTVDDFPVAIPGLHSGSNSIPLYEDYGLASDLFWVLVTDTVVSPLTYFLSPLYIAKLCKRRSVRQQAKKGIISITQGEANTIWENPAVDMAQRYANYMKTLMIVFVFAPIFPIGLLIGFISMTIQYWTDKYLLLRRHSRPPQLGPGLSDNMIKWMPILTILYAGSNLITYTVKSEQSDALLHYIPYGVFCFAVFFFIFPCKCSCFRSKKKEMILNSEEDYNKEVLEFVEDYERNNPVTSREGWKKWLRLVEEKKGYEEMLSLEQKLKSYIPGESNSVLQYALSNNQEPKRNSLAFQAVQNRHSTSVLKTFARNSMPNAPRMPEELDSAYARKFTVK
;
A
#
# COMPACT_ATOMS: atom_id res chain seq x y z
N MET A 1 46.96 -11.27 -29.56
CA MET A 1 46.74 -9.89 -29.10
C MET A 1 45.44 -9.34 -29.68
N ALA A 2 44.32 -9.46 -28.94
CA ALA A 2 43.11 -8.64 -29.07
C ALA A 2 42.10 -9.04 -27.97
N ALA A 3 42.57 -9.12 -26.72
CA ALA A 3 41.69 -9.19 -25.55
C ALA A 3 41.43 -7.75 -25.08
N LYS A 4 40.48 -7.07 -25.73
CA LYS A 4 39.93 -5.82 -25.18
C LYS A 4 39.01 -6.20 -24.02
N GLY A 5 39.47 -5.89 -22.81
CA GLY A 5 38.80 -6.18 -21.56
C GLY A 5 37.33 -5.77 -21.57
N LYS A 6 36.48 -6.72 -21.18
CA LYS A 6 35.11 -6.46 -20.73
C LYS A 6 35.19 -5.50 -19.55
N GLN A 7 34.87 -4.23 -19.78
CA GLN A 7 34.58 -3.31 -18.69
C GLN A 7 33.28 -3.78 -18.05
N ASP A 8 33.34 -4.15 -16.77
CA ASP A 8 32.18 -4.48 -15.94
C ASP A 8 31.27 -3.25 -15.78
N LYS A 9 30.38 -3.05 -16.75
CA LYS A 9 29.34 -2.00 -16.74
C LYS A 9 28.04 -2.57 -16.18
N ILE A 10 27.99 -2.73 -14.86
CA ILE A 10 26.75 -3.07 -14.16
C ILE A 10 25.74 -1.94 -14.42
N GLY A 11 24.60 -2.25 -15.05
CA GLY A 11 23.52 -1.30 -15.34
C GLY A 11 23.41 -0.82 -16.80
N LEU A 12 24.42 -1.00 -17.66
CA LEU A 12 24.28 -0.77 -19.11
C LEU A 12 23.84 -2.02 -19.89
N LEU A 13 23.88 -3.19 -19.24
CA LEU A 13 23.41 -4.45 -19.82
C LEU A 13 21.94 -4.37 -20.27
N ASP A 14 21.11 -3.57 -19.62
CA ASP A 14 19.66 -3.50 -19.88
C ASP A 14 19.30 -3.14 -21.33
N TYR A 15 20.20 -2.47 -22.04
CA TYR A 15 20.04 -2.02 -23.44
C TYR A 15 20.73 -2.94 -24.44
N GLU A 16 21.52 -3.90 -23.97
CA GLU A 16 22.14 -4.89 -24.82
C GLU A 16 21.11 -5.91 -25.30
N LYS A 17 21.47 -6.64 -26.37
CA LYS A 17 20.65 -7.74 -26.89
C LYS A 17 20.46 -8.78 -25.79
N ALA A 18 19.23 -9.26 -25.60
CA ALA A 18 18.95 -10.19 -24.52
C ALA A 18 19.70 -11.52 -24.63
N ASP A 19 20.33 -11.89 -23.53
CA ASP A 19 20.80 -13.22 -23.18
C ASP A 19 19.78 -13.89 -22.23
N LEU A 20 19.15 -14.96 -22.72
CA LEU A 20 18.16 -15.72 -21.96
C LEU A 20 18.77 -16.51 -20.79
N SER A 21 20.04 -16.88 -20.88
CA SER A 21 20.75 -17.55 -19.79
C SER A 21 20.95 -16.60 -18.63
N LEU A 22 21.31 -15.36 -18.94
CA LEU A 22 21.44 -14.26 -17.98
C LEU A 22 20.09 -13.93 -17.32
N ALA A 23 19.00 -13.89 -18.10
CA ALA A 23 17.65 -13.67 -17.58
C ALA A 23 17.19 -14.81 -16.62
N LEU A 24 17.61 -16.06 -16.86
CA LEU A 24 17.35 -17.19 -15.95
C LEU A 24 18.11 -17.06 -14.64
N VAL A 25 19.39 -16.65 -14.72
CA VAL A 25 20.21 -16.35 -13.55
C VAL A 25 19.57 -15.23 -12.72
N HIS A 26 19.14 -14.16 -13.39
CA HIS A 26 18.44 -13.04 -12.78
C HIS A 26 17.14 -13.47 -12.08
N ASN A 27 16.32 -14.33 -12.71
CA ASN A 27 15.12 -14.89 -12.05
C ASN A 27 15.47 -15.62 -10.73
N LYS A 28 16.54 -16.43 -10.71
CA LYS A 28 16.93 -17.20 -9.52
C LYS A 28 17.41 -16.29 -8.39
N ALA A 29 18.12 -15.21 -8.73
CA ALA A 29 18.65 -14.23 -7.79
C ALA A 29 17.53 -13.33 -7.22
N CYS A 30 16.55 -12.95 -8.05
CA CYS A 30 15.41 -12.14 -7.61
C CYS A 30 14.35 -12.91 -6.79
N ARG A 31 14.56 -14.16 -6.39
CA ARG A 31 13.60 -14.88 -5.51
C ARG A 31 13.70 -14.37 -4.07
N VAL A 32 12.61 -14.52 -3.32
CA VAL A 32 12.60 -14.26 -1.87
C VAL A 32 13.45 -15.32 -1.17
N ARG A 33 14.68 -14.95 -0.82
CA ARG A 33 15.69 -15.78 -0.16
C ARG A 33 16.16 -15.09 1.12
N GLN A 34 16.59 -15.88 2.09
CA GLN A 34 17.20 -15.40 3.31
C GLN A 34 18.62 -14.98 3.00
N LEU A 35 18.90 -13.71 3.29
CA LEU A 35 20.16 -13.05 3.01
C LEU A 35 20.97 -12.80 4.27
N GLU A 36 20.29 -12.74 5.41
CA GLU A 36 20.93 -12.61 6.71
C GLU A 36 21.75 -13.87 7.02
N ASN A 37 22.98 -13.68 7.52
CA ASN A 37 23.93 -14.76 7.90
C ASN A 37 24.37 -15.70 6.75
N LEU A 38 24.41 -15.21 5.50
CA LEU A 38 24.97 -15.97 4.38
C LEU A 38 26.48 -16.24 4.55
N ASP A 39 26.92 -17.49 4.35
CA ASP A 39 28.34 -17.85 4.29
C ASP A 39 29.06 -17.12 3.15
N GLU A 40 30.36 -16.85 3.35
CA GLU A 40 31.24 -16.17 2.39
C GLU A 40 31.20 -16.77 0.98
N ALA A 41 31.21 -18.10 0.85
CA ALA A 41 31.13 -18.79 -0.44
C ALA A 41 29.83 -18.49 -1.24
N HIS A 42 28.74 -18.14 -0.56
CA HIS A 42 27.48 -17.76 -1.20
C HIS A 42 27.39 -16.26 -1.49
N ARG A 43 28.28 -15.45 -0.89
CA ARG A 43 28.34 -14.00 -1.08
C ARG A 43 28.94 -13.62 -2.43
N ASP A 44 29.85 -14.43 -2.98
CA ASP A 44 30.52 -14.13 -4.25
C ASP A 44 29.74 -14.59 -5.50
N ASP A 45 28.76 -15.49 -5.35
CA ASP A 45 27.93 -15.96 -6.48
C ASP A 45 26.77 -14.98 -6.79
N ILE A 46 27.14 -13.81 -7.31
CA ILE A 46 26.25 -12.67 -7.52
C ILE A 46 25.72 -12.61 -8.96
N CYS A 47 24.46 -12.21 -9.13
CA CYS A 47 23.91 -11.88 -10.45
C CYS A 47 24.50 -10.57 -11.00
N PRO A 48 25.07 -10.54 -12.21
CA PRO A 48 25.69 -9.33 -12.77
C PRO A 48 24.69 -8.22 -13.10
N CYS A 49 23.39 -8.53 -13.17
CA CYS A 49 22.34 -7.53 -13.45
C CYS A 49 21.84 -6.81 -12.20
N CYS A 50 21.59 -7.52 -11.11
CA CYS A 50 20.95 -6.96 -9.89
C CYS A 50 21.79 -7.05 -8.63
N SER A 51 22.98 -7.62 -8.72
CA SER A 51 23.90 -7.82 -7.61
C SER A 51 23.33 -8.63 -6.43
N LEU A 52 22.31 -9.46 -6.67
CA LEU A 52 21.76 -10.38 -5.67
C LEU A 52 22.42 -11.76 -5.74
N PRO A 53 22.62 -12.45 -4.60
CA PRO A 53 23.21 -13.78 -4.57
C PRO A 53 22.28 -14.82 -5.20
N LYS A 54 22.84 -15.69 -6.06
CA LYS A 54 22.06 -16.68 -6.84
C LYS A 54 21.64 -17.90 -6.02
N LYS A 55 22.45 -18.29 -5.04
CA LYS A 55 22.35 -19.57 -4.31
C LYS A 55 21.90 -19.46 -2.84
N ALA A 56 21.49 -18.28 -2.38
CA ALA A 56 21.04 -18.08 -0.99
C ALA A 56 19.86 -18.99 -0.59
N PRO A 57 19.73 -19.46 0.66
CA PRO A 57 18.64 -20.36 1.06
C PRO A 57 17.26 -19.69 0.95
N LEU A 58 16.20 -20.48 0.73
CA LEU A 58 14.81 -20.00 0.75
C LEU A 58 14.31 -19.97 2.20
N PHE A 59 13.50 -18.97 2.56
CA PHE A 59 12.82 -18.95 3.85
C PHE A 59 11.94 -20.20 4.06
N PRO A 60 12.00 -20.87 5.22
CA PRO A 60 11.03 -21.90 5.59
C PRO A 60 9.59 -21.38 5.57
N LEU A 61 8.59 -22.20 5.19
CA LEU A 61 7.18 -21.76 5.23
C LEU A 61 6.71 -21.50 6.68
N GLY A 62 7.27 -22.24 7.63
CA GLY A 62 7.03 -22.09 9.07
C GLY A 62 7.88 -21.01 9.75
N CYS A 63 8.67 -20.21 9.01
CA CYS A 63 9.55 -19.20 9.61
C CYS A 63 8.77 -18.22 10.51
N ASP A 64 9.42 -17.70 11.54
CA ASP A 64 8.79 -16.70 12.39
C ASP A 64 8.49 -15.45 11.57
N VAL A 65 7.42 -14.76 11.95
CA VAL A 65 6.99 -13.54 11.25
C VAL A 65 8.07 -12.47 11.37
N SER A 66 8.83 -12.42 12.48
CA SER A 66 9.89 -11.42 12.65
C SER A 66 11.07 -11.59 11.70
N GLU A 67 11.40 -12.81 11.27
CA GLU A 67 12.47 -13.06 10.28
C GLU A 67 12.19 -12.37 8.93
N LEU A 68 10.90 -12.13 8.63
CA LEU A 68 10.49 -11.38 7.43
C LEU A 68 10.83 -9.89 7.49
N SER A 69 11.34 -9.36 8.61
CA SER A 69 11.84 -7.98 8.69
C SER A 69 12.98 -7.71 7.73
N GLU A 70 13.71 -8.74 7.30
CA GLU A 70 14.74 -8.65 6.26
C GLU A 70 14.17 -8.13 4.91
N LEU A 71 12.89 -8.40 4.65
CA LEU A 71 12.17 -7.88 3.47
C LEU A 71 11.65 -6.45 3.67
N GLY A 72 11.79 -5.89 4.88
CA GLY A 72 11.28 -4.59 5.29
C GLY A 72 10.20 -4.71 6.38
N VAL A 73 10.13 -3.71 7.26
CA VAL A 73 9.27 -3.66 8.46
C VAL A 73 7.77 -3.86 8.16
N GLY A 74 7.30 -3.49 6.98
CA GLY A 74 5.91 -3.62 6.59
C GLY A 74 5.42 -5.06 6.40
N PHE A 75 6.30 -6.01 6.08
CA PHE A 75 5.95 -7.44 5.91
C PHE A 75 5.60 -8.14 7.23
N PRO A 76 6.45 -8.12 8.28
CA PRO A 76 6.07 -8.69 9.56
C PRO A 76 4.82 -8.03 10.12
N LEU A 77 4.70 -6.70 10.03
CA LEU A 77 3.52 -5.96 10.49
C LEU A 77 2.24 -6.39 9.77
N PHE A 78 2.30 -6.69 8.47
CA PHE A 78 1.16 -7.24 7.73
C PHE A 78 0.71 -8.57 8.30
N PHE A 79 1.62 -9.53 8.48
CA PHE A 79 1.24 -10.86 8.99
C PHE A 79 0.80 -10.82 10.46
N TYR A 80 1.39 -9.93 11.28
CA TYR A 80 0.90 -9.68 12.63
C TYR A 80 -0.53 -9.12 12.62
N PHE A 81 -0.81 -8.16 11.74
CA PHE A 81 -2.14 -7.60 11.57
C PHE A 81 -3.14 -8.67 11.11
N ALA A 82 -2.81 -9.44 10.07
CA ALA A 82 -3.64 -10.52 9.56
C ALA A 82 -3.95 -11.57 10.64
N LYS A 83 -2.96 -12.01 11.43
CA LYS A 83 -3.17 -12.93 12.57
C LYS A 83 -4.16 -12.36 13.59
N ASN A 84 -4.04 -11.08 13.94
CA ASN A 84 -4.97 -10.44 14.87
C ASN A 84 -6.40 -10.34 14.31
N LEU A 85 -6.56 -10.15 13.00
CA LEU A 85 -7.89 -10.16 12.38
C LEU A 85 -8.50 -11.57 12.35
N ILE A 86 -7.70 -12.60 12.10
CA ILE A 86 -8.14 -14.00 12.16
C ILE A 86 -8.60 -14.35 13.58
N ILE A 87 -7.82 -13.99 14.60
CA ILE A 87 -8.18 -14.21 16.00
C ILE A 87 -9.46 -13.46 16.36
N LEU A 88 -9.60 -12.20 15.93
CA LEU A 88 -10.82 -11.42 16.16
C LEU A 88 -12.05 -12.09 15.53
N THR A 89 -11.94 -12.56 14.29
CA THR A 89 -13.04 -13.22 13.57
C THR A 89 -13.38 -14.58 14.17
N LEU A 90 -12.39 -15.33 14.68
CA LEU A 90 -12.64 -16.58 15.41
C LEU A 90 -13.38 -16.29 16.72
N PHE A 91 -12.91 -15.32 17.50
CA PHE A 91 -13.54 -14.92 18.75
C PHE A 91 -14.97 -14.42 18.53
N SER A 92 -15.21 -13.61 17.48
CA SER A 92 -16.55 -13.17 17.13
C SER A 92 -17.44 -14.33 16.68
N GLY A 93 -16.91 -15.28 15.92
CA GLY A 93 -17.60 -16.50 15.53
C GLY A 93 -18.02 -17.36 16.72
N ILE A 94 -17.16 -17.49 17.74
CA ILE A 94 -17.46 -18.28 18.95
C ILE A 94 -18.43 -17.54 19.87
N CYS A 95 -18.19 -16.27 20.16
CA CYS A 95 -18.96 -15.52 21.17
C CYS A 95 -20.31 -15.03 20.67
N VAL A 96 -20.41 -14.66 19.39
CA VAL A 96 -21.64 -14.11 18.79
C VAL A 96 -22.19 -15.04 17.72
N GLY A 97 -21.32 -15.55 16.83
CA GLY A 97 -21.74 -16.39 15.71
C GLY A 97 -22.48 -17.66 16.15
N ILE A 98 -21.87 -18.49 16.99
CA ILE A 98 -22.43 -19.78 17.42
C ILE A 98 -23.73 -19.59 18.23
N PRO A 99 -23.80 -18.75 19.28
CA PRO A 99 -25.02 -18.59 20.06
C PRO A 99 -26.20 -18.08 19.23
N CYS A 100 -25.98 -17.05 18.39
CA CYS A 100 -27.03 -16.50 17.53
C CYS A 100 -27.44 -17.51 16.44
N ALA A 101 -26.49 -18.22 15.82
CA ALA A 101 -26.79 -19.25 14.83
C ALA A 101 -27.57 -20.42 15.44
N TYR A 102 -27.24 -20.84 16.66
CA TYR A 102 -27.94 -21.90 17.39
C TYR A 102 -29.38 -21.47 17.75
N ASN A 103 -29.57 -20.25 18.24
CA ASN A 103 -30.90 -19.71 18.52
C ASN A 103 -31.78 -19.68 17.26
N ASN A 104 -31.23 -19.18 16.15
CA ASN A 104 -31.92 -19.17 14.86
C ASN A 104 -32.24 -20.60 14.39
N TYR A 105 -31.27 -21.51 14.48
CA TYR A 105 -31.42 -22.90 14.09
C TYR A 105 -32.50 -23.60 14.91
N SER A 106 -32.46 -23.48 16.24
CA SER A 106 -33.43 -24.13 17.13
C SER A 106 -34.86 -23.64 16.88
N LYS A 107 -35.05 -22.36 16.59
CA LYS A 107 -36.37 -21.80 16.29
C LYS A 107 -36.86 -22.16 14.88
N ASN A 108 -36.00 -22.08 13.87
CA ASN A 108 -36.32 -22.47 12.49
C ASN A 108 -36.51 -24.00 12.32
N HIS A 109 -35.85 -24.82 13.14
CA HIS A 109 -35.95 -26.29 13.07
C HIS A 109 -37.31 -26.81 13.57
N ILE A 110 -37.95 -26.09 14.48
CA ILE A 110 -39.32 -26.43 14.94
C ILE A 110 -40.31 -26.30 13.77
N ASP A 111 -40.14 -25.29 12.91
CA ASP A 111 -40.93 -25.13 11.67
C ASP A 111 -40.52 -26.14 10.57
N PHE A 112 -39.24 -26.51 10.46
CA PHE A 112 -38.72 -27.47 9.47
C PHE A 112 -39.33 -28.87 9.58
N LEU A 113 -39.68 -29.31 10.79
CA LEU A 113 -40.40 -30.58 11.02
C LEU A 113 -41.84 -30.54 10.45
N SER A 114 -42.37 -29.35 10.12
CA SER A 114 -43.72 -29.16 9.60
C SER A 114 -43.79 -28.97 8.07
N ASN A 115 -42.68 -28.62 7.38
CA ASN A 115 -42.64 -28.54 5.90
C ASN A 115 -41.22 -28.53 5.32
N LYS A 116 -41.02 -29.27 4.21
CA LYS A 116 -39.89 -29.45 3.26
C LYS A 116 -38.43 -29.16 3.70
N PRO A 117 -37.44 -29.97 3.25
CA PRO A 117 -36.04 -29.77 3.60
C PRO A 117 -35.41 -28.53 2.94
N GLY A 118 -35.35 -27.41 3.68
CA GLY A 118 -34.53 -26.24 3.35
C GLY A 118 -33.01 -26.48 3.55
N ASN A 119 -32.17 -25.58 3.04
CA ASN A 119 -30.72 -25.68 3.20
C ASN A 119 -30.30 -25.33 4.64
N TRP A 120 -29.37 -26.10 5.22
CA TRP A 120 -28.93 -25.93 6.63
C TRP A 120 -28.49 -24.50 6.99
N TYR A 121 -27.89 -23.77 6.05
CA TYR A 121 -27.41 -22.40 6.29
C TYR A 121 -28.57 -21.39 6.42
N GLN A 122 -29.71 -21.63 5.77
CA GLN A 122 -30.91 -20.80 5.93
C GLN A 122 -31.48 -20.95 7.33
N SER A 123 -31.40 -22.14 7.93
CA SER A 123 -31.82 -22.36 9.31
C SER A 123 -31.02 -21.53 10.31
N THR A 124 -29.78 -21.13 9.99
CA THR A 124 -28.95 -20.25 10.84
C THR A 124 -29.20 -18.76 10.63
N PHE A 125 -29.95 -18.38 9.58
CA PHE A 125 -30.32 -17.01 9.27
C PHE A 125 -31.50 -16.57 10.15
N ILE A 126 -31.63 -15.26 10.42
CA ILE A 126 -32.81 -14.74 11.14
C ILE A 126 -34.06 -15.02 10.29
N GLY A 127 -34.99 -15.84 10.80
CA GLY A 127 -36.23 -16.22 10.08
C GLY A 127 -37.30 -15.12 10.10
N LYS A 128 -38.29 -15.20 9.19
CA LYS A 128 -39.35 -14.18 9.00
C LYS A 128 -40.18 -13.93 10.26
N ASN A 129 -40.61 -14.99 10.95
CA ASN A 129 -41.53 -14.95 12.09
C ASN A 129 -40.83 -15.16 13.44
N ILE A 130 -39.51 -14.98 13.50
CA ILE A 130 -38.74 -15.20 14.73
C ILE A 130 -38.55 -13.89 15.48
N ASP A 131 -39.10 -13.82 16.69
CA ASP A 131 -38.76 -12.78 17.64
C ASP A 131 -37.31 -12.91 18.10
N ILE A 132 -36.59 -11.79 18.00
CA ILE A 132 -35.20 -11.71 18.43
C ILE A 132 -35.16 -11.54 19.96
N PRO A 133 -34.54 -12.46 20.70
CA PRO A 133 -34.55 -12.39 22.16
C PRO A 133 -33.66 -11.24 22.68
N LEU A 134 -34.05 -10.64 23.81
CA LEU A 134 -33.33 -9.51 24.43
C LEU A 134 -31.84 -9.82 24.70
N TRP A 135 -31.50 -11.06 25.07
CA TRP A 135 -30.11 -11.45 25.33
C TRP A 135 -29.23 -11.31 24.08
N GLN A 136 -29.79 -11.50 22.87
CA GLN A 136 -29.05 -11.35 21.62
C GLN A 136 -28.68 -9.87 21.41
N THR A 137 -29.61 -8.95 21.71
CA THR A 137 -29.36 -7.51 21.69
C THR A 137 -28.24 -7.11 22.66
N TRP A 138 -28.27 -7.63 23.89
CA TRP A 138 -27.20 -7.41 24.88
C TRP A 138 -25.86 -8.00 24.45
N LEU A 139 -25.86 -9.19 23.86
CA LEU A 139 -24.66 -9.85 23.37
C LEU A 139 -23.98 -9.03 22.26
N HIS A 140 -24.76 -8.57 21.26
CA HIS A 140 -24.26 -7.71 20.20
C HIS A 140 -23.78 -6.35 20.74
N GLY A 141 -24.51 -5.74 21.69
CA GLY A 141 -24.11 -4.51 22.36
C GLY A 141 -22.81 -4.64 23.16
N GLY A 142 -22.67 -5.70 23.94
CA GLY A 142 -21.45 -6.03 24.67
C GLY A 142 -20.27 -6.30 23.73
N PHE A 143 -20.52 -6.97 22.61
CA PHE A 143 -19.51 -7.20 21.59
C PHE A 143 -19.05 -5.91 20.89
N CYS A 144 -19.94 -4.94 20.65
CA CYS A 144 -19.55 -3.60 20.19
C CYS A 144 -18.58 -2.91 21.16
N ILE A 145 -18.84 -2.98 22.47
CA ILE A 145 -17.94 -2.44 23.49
C ILE A 145 -16.59 -3.16 23.47
N PHE A 146 -16.60 -4.49 23.34
CA PHE A 146 -15.39 -5.28 23.16
C PHE A 146 -14.57 -4.82 21.94
N LEU A 147 -15.20 -4.54 20.79
CA LEU A 147 -14.49 -4.05 19.60
C LEU A 147 -13.79 -2.70 19.85
N ILE A 148 -14.44 -1.81 20.61
CA ILE A 148 -13.84 -0.52 21.02
C ILE A 148 -12.58 -0.77 21.86
N VAL A 149 -12.65 -1.66 22.85
CA VAL A 149 -11.50 -2.02 23.71
C VAL A 149 -10.40 -2.71 22.88
N TYR A 150 -10.79 -3.66 22.03
CA TYR A 150 -9.88 -4.41 21.17
C TYR A 150 -9.11 -3.51 20.22
N PHE A 151 -9.73 -2.46 19.68
CA PHE A 151 -9.05 -1.45 18.87
C PHE A 151 -7.85 -0.85 19.61
N PHE A 152 -7.98 -0.50 20.89
CA PHE A 152 -6.85 0.05 21.67
C PHE A 152 -5.77 -0.99 21.94
N ILE A 153 -6.16 -2.23 22.23
CA ILE A 153 -5.23 -3.35 22.42
C ILE A 153 -4.43 -3.58 21.14
N LEU A 154 -5.11 -3.72 20.00
CA LEU A 154 -4.50 -3.92 18.70
C LEU A 154 -3.60 -2.75 18.30
N LYS A 155 -4.06 -1.51 18.49
CA LYS A 155 -3.27 -0.30 18.21
C LYS A 155 -2.00 -0.25 19.06
N ARG A 156 -2.08 -0.60 20.34
CA ARG A 156 -0.91 -0.67 21.25
C ARG A 156 0.04 -1.80 20.84
N PHE A 157 -0.50 -2.98 20.54
CA PHE A 157 0.26 -4.14 20.08
C PHE A 157 1.05 -3.82 18.81
N MET A 158 0.36 -3.31 17.77
CA MET A 158 0.97 -2.94 16.51
C MET A 158 2.04 -1.87 16.70
N LYS A 159 1.74 -0.80 17.45
CA LYS A 159 2.70 0.26 17.73
C LYS A 159 3.94 -0.26 18.48
N LYS A 160 3.80 -1.20 19.42
CA LYS A 160 4.93 -1.85 20.11
C LYS A 160 5.79 -2.65 19.12
N LYS A 161 5.18 -3.37 18.18
CA LYS A 161 5.89 -4.10 17.13
C LYS A 161 6.60 -3.16 16.17
N THR A 162 5.95 -2.11 15.69
CA THR A 162 6.56 -1.06 14.86
C THR A 162 7.78 -0.48 15.56
N HIS A 163 7.65 -0.09 16.84
CA HIS A 163 8.78 0.44 17.60
C HIS A 163 9.95 -0.52 17.79
N LYS A 164 9.69 -1.84 17.87
CA LYS A 164 10.75 -2.85 17.93
C LYS A 164 11.59 -2.82 16.66
N PHE A 165 10.97 -2.63 15.51
CA PHE A 165 11.65 -2.61 14.22
C PHE A 165 12.21 -1.24 13.81
N ASP A 166 11.56 -0.14 14.22
CA ASP A 166 11.98 1.23 13.88
C ASP A 166 13.15 1.73 14.75
N TYR A 167 13.29 1.27 16.00
CA TYR A 167 14.39 1.72 16.89
C TYR A 167 15.78 1.34 16.37
N GLU A 168 15.86 0.38 15.45
CA GLU A 168 17.10 -0.17 14.90
C GLU A 168 17.50 0.47 13.56
N ASN A 169 16.64 1.32 12.96
CA ASN A 169 16.85 1.91 11.64
C ASN A 169 16.70 3.44 11.66
N ILE A 170 17.79 4.14 11.92
CA ILE A 170 17.93 5.58 11.65
C ILE A 170 17.93 5.79 10.12
N THR A 171 17.10 6.69 9.60
CA THR A 171 17.00 6.96 8.16
C THR A 171 17.21 8.45 7.82
N PRO A 172 17.49 8.81 6.55
CA PRO A 172 17.63 10.21 6.15
C PRO A 172 16.39 11.06 6.47
N SER A 173 15.20 10.46 6.38
CA SER A 173 13.91 11.11 6.66
C SER A 173 13.81 11.67 8.08
N ASP A 174 14.48 11.06 9.05
CA ASP A 174 14.49 11.50 10.44
C ASP A 174 15.13 12.89 10.65
N PHE A 175 16.02 13.29 9.74
CA PHE A 175 16.76 14.56 9.76
C PHE A 175 16.17 15.61 8.83
N THR A 176 15.25 15.22 7.95
CA THR A 176 14.82 16.06 6.83
C THR A 176 13.36 16.50 6.95
N VAL A 177 13.12 17.76 6.58
CA VAL A 177 11.79 18.38 6.52
C VAL A 177 11.46 18.72 5.08
N TRP A 178 10.25 18.36 4.65
CA TRP A 178 9.75 18.71 3.32
C TRP A 178 9.03 20.05 3.38
N VAL A 179 9.62 21.05 2.74
CA VAL A 179 9.09 22.42 2.67
C VAL A 179 8.34 22.61 1.37
N LYS A 180 7.10 23.09 1.46
CA LYS A 180 6.17 23.29 0.34
C LYS A 180 5.69 24.73 0.26
N ASP A 181 5.13 25.04 -0.91
CA ASP A 181 4.54 26.34 -1.26
C ASP A 181 5.57 27.48 -1.33
N ILE A 182 6.82 27.17 -1.63
CA ILE A 182 7.90 28.13 -1.89
C ILE A 182 7.61 28.90 -3.21
N GLU A 183 8.24 30.04 -3.41
CA GLU A 183 8.25 30.75 -4.70
C GLU A 183 9.13 30.02 -5.74
N TYR A 184 8.99 30.31 -7.03
CA TYR A 184 9.77 29.61 -8.07
C TYR A 184 11.23 30.06 -8.11
N ASP A 185 11.50 31.32 -7.79
CA ASP A 185 12.82 31.95 -7.88
C ASP A 185 13.52 32.06 -6.51
N TYR A 186 13.63 30.93 -5.82
CA TYR A 186 14.41 30.86 -4.58
C TYR A 186 15.83 30.34 -4.84
N LYS A 187 16.81 30.95 -4.19
CA LYS A 187 18.18 30.41 -4.14
C LYS A 187 18.30 29.39 -3.01
N LYS A 188 19.14 28.37 -3.22
CA LYS A 188 19.41 27.31 -2.22
C LYS A 188 19.91 27.94 -0.91
N ASP A 189 20.82 28.90 -1.02
CA ASP A 189 21.50 29.54 0.11
C ASP A 189 20.57 30.47 0.91
N GLU A 190 19.60 31.11 0.23
CA GLU A 190 18.57 31.93 0.89
C GLU A 190 17.67 31.07 1.77
N LEU A 191 17.24 29.90 1.27
CA LEU A 191 16.39 28.99 2.03
C LEU A 191 17.15 28.35 3.19
N HIS A 192 18.43 28.01 2.98
CA HIS A 192 19.33 27.54 4.03
C HIS A 192 19.46 28.57 5.16
N SER A 193 19.82 29.81 4.81
CA SER A 193 19.95 30.94 5.76
C SER A 193 18.64 31.24 6.49
N PHE A 194 17.51 31.09 5.82
CA PHE A 194 16.19 31.28 6.42
C PHE A 194 15.91 30.26 7.53
N PHE A 195 16.10 28.96 7.27
CA PHE A 195 15.86 27.95 8.31
C PHE A 195 16.90 27.99 9.42
N GLN A 196 18.14 28.36 9.11
CA GLN A 196 19.19 28.56 10.11
C GLN A 196 18.86 29.70 11.09
N SER A 197 18.28 30.81 10.62
CA SER A 197 18.02 32.00 11.44
C SER A 197 16.60 32.07 12.02
N LYS A 198 15.60 31.55 11.30
CA LYS A 198 14.16 31.71 11.63
C LYS A 198 13.41 30.39 11.80
N GLY A 199 14.07 29.23 11.64
CA GLY A 199 13.41 27.93 11.67
C GLY A 199 12.69 27.59 12.99
N LEU A 200 13.16 28.11 14.14
CA LEU A 200 12.49 28.02 15.45
C LEU A 200 12.30 29.41 16.09
N GLY A 201 12.04 30.43 15.25
CA GLY A 201 12.02 31.83 15.66
C GLY A 201 13.42 32.42 15.91
N LYS A 202 13.49 33.71 16.25
CA LYS A 202 14.77 34.46 16.34
C LYS A 202 15.72 34.03 17.46
N ARG A 203 15.25 33.26 18.46
CA ARG A 203 16.03 32.90 19.65
C ARG A 203 16.91 31.65 19.46
N TYR A 204 16.68 30.85 18.43
CA TYR A 204 17.38 29.58 18.23
C TYR A 204 18.03 29.53 16.85
N LYS A 205 19.36 29.53 16.81
CA LYS A 205 20.11 29.29 15.57
C LYS A 205 20.15 27.79 15.30
N LEU A 206 19.71 27.38 14.11
CA LEU A 206 19.66 25.97 13.72
C LEU A 206 20.85 25.61 12.82
N GLU A 207 21.33 24.39 12.94
CA GLU A 207 22.33 23.84 12.03
C GLU A 207 21.63 23.07 10.90
N VAL A 208 21.60 23.70 9.73
CA VAL A 208 21.09 23.13 8.48
C VAL A 208 22.28 22.57 7.71
N ASP A 209 22.27 21.27 7.40
CA ASP A 209 23.34 20.62 6.62
C ASP A 209 23.17 20.91 5.12
N SER A 210 21.96 20.69 4.59
CA SER A 210 21.72 20.74 3.15
C SER A 210 20.29 21.10 2.81
N VAL A 211 20.14 21.63 1.59
CA VAL A 211 18.86 21.96 0.97
C VAL A 211 18.84 21.32 -0.42
N SER A 212 18.00 20.30 -0.60
CA SER A 212 17.81 19.62 -1.88
C SER A 212 16.56 20.20 -2.59
N PRO A 213 16.74 21.03 -3.64
CA PRO A 213 15.62 21.60 -4.38
C PRO A 213 14.96 20.55 -5.28
N VAL A 214 13.63 20.66 -5.44
CA VAL A 214 12.89 19.82 -6.38
C VAL A 214 12.88 20.46 -7.76
N PHE A 215 13.08 19.66 -8.81
CA PHE A 215 13.11 20.12 -10.20
C PHE A 215 11.96 19.53 -11.02
N ASP A 216 11.51 20.25 -12.06
CA ASP A 216 10.55 19.74 -13.02
C ASP A 216 11.23 18.94 -14.15
N ILE A 217 11.25 17.62 -13.99
CA ILE A 217 11.84 16.67 -14.95
C ILE A 217 10.79 15.89 -15.75
N GLY A 218 9.50 16.11 -15.51
CA GLY A 218 8.44 15.22 -15.97
C GLY A 218 8.35 15.09 -17.50
N ILE A 219 8.57 16.18 -18.23
CA ILE A 219 8.55 16.19 -19.70
C ILE A 219 9.74 15.40 -20.27
N TYR A 220 10.95 15.65 -19.74
CA TYR A 220 12.17 14.97 -20.17
C TYR A 220 12.05 13.45 -19.95
N VAL A 221 11.65 13.04 -18.76
CA VAL A 221 11.46 11.61 -18.42
C VAL A 221 10.44 10.95 -19.35
N LYS A 222 9.35 11.64 -19.68
CA LYS A 222 8.33 11.12 -20.61
C LYS A 222 8.88 10.91 -22.03
N GLN A 223 9.69 11.84 -22.53
CA GLN A 223 10.27 11.73 -23.87
C GLN A 223 11.31 10.62 -23.96
N VAL A 224 12.19 10.48 -22.97
CA VAL A 224 13.19 9.39 -22.91
C VAL A 224 12.51 8.03 -22.89
N ARG A 225 11.50 7.82 -22.04
CA ARG A 225 10.77 6.55 -21.98
C ARG A 225 10.04 6.24 -23.30
N ASN A 226 9.53 7.27 -23.98
CA ASN A 226 8.91 7.10 -25.29
C ASN A 226 9.94 6.72 -26.36
N LEU A 227 11.12 7.33 -26.34
CA LEU A 227 12.24 7.00 -27.23
C LEU A 227 12.62 5.53 -27.11
N GLU A 228 12.83 5.04 -25.90
CA GLU A 228 13.18 3.64 -25.65
C GLU A 228 12.13 2.67 -26.19
N LYS A 229 10.85 2.97 -25.95
CA LYS A 229 9.75 2.16 -26.48
C LYS A 229 9.76 2.12 -28.02
N LEU A 230 10.01 3.26 -28.66
CA LEU A 230 10.09 3.35 -30.12
C LEU A 230 11.31 2.63 -30.68
N LYS A 231 12.46 2.70 -30.00
CA LYS A 231 13.68 1.95 -30.36
C LYS A 231 13.45 0.44 -30.30
N GLY A 232 12.78 -0.05 -29.24
CA GLY A 232 12.35 -1.43 -29.13
C GLY A 232 11.39 -1.85 -30.26
N ASP A 233 10.35 -1.04 -30.53
CA ASP A 233 9.40 -1.29 -31.63
C ASP A 233 10.10 -1.27 -33.01
N LEU A 234 11.12 -0.42 -33.22
CA LEU A 234 11.92 -0.35 -34.45
C LEU A 234 12.79 -1.60 -34.63
N SER A 235 13.55 -1.99 -33.59
CA SER A 235 14.40 -3.18 -33.62
C SER A 235 13.58 -4.43 -33.93
N TYR A 236 12.40 -4.56 -33.31
CA TYR A 236 11.46 -5.63 -33.60
C TYR A 236 11.01 -5.63 -35.08
N ALA A 237 10.65 -4.46 -35.62
CA ALA A 237 10.20 -4.34 -37.01
C ALA A 237 11.30 -4.66 -38.02
N GLU A 238 12.55 -4.25 -37.76
CA GLU A 238 13.70 -4.52 -38.62
C GLU A 238 14.06 -6.01 -38.66
N ASP A 239 14.13 -6.66 -37.49
CA ASP A 239 14.40 -8.10 -37.39
C ASP A 239 13.29 -8.93 -38.05
N TYR A 240 12.03 -8.53 -37.85
CA TYR A 240 10.89 -9.18 -38.49
C TYR A 240 10.96 -9.06 -40.02
N LYS A 241 11.24 -7.86 -40.53
CA LYS A 241 11.40 -7.62 -41.98
C LYS A 241 12.57 -8.40 -42.56
N LYS A 242 13.70 -8.48 -41.87
CA LYS A 242 14.89 -9.24 -42.30
C LYS A 242 14.57 -10.71 -42.50
N LYS A 243 13.70 -11.27 -41.67
CA LYS A 243 13.39 -12.71 -41.69
C LYS A 243 12.21 -13.09 -42.57
N TYR A 244 11.12 -12.33 -42.52
CA TYR A 244 9.86 -12.66 -43.19
C TYR A 244 9.62 -11.85 -44.46
N LYS A 245 10.55 -10.94 -44.83
CA LYS A 245 10.45 -10.00 -45.96
C LYS A 245 9.17 -9.15 -45.97
N THR A 246 8.41 -9.16 -44.89
CA THR A 246 7.12 -8.50 -44.71
C THR A 246 7.14 -7.69 -43.42
N SER A 247 6.22 -6.75 -43.27
CA SER A 247 6.09 -5.99 -42.02
C SER A 247 5.19 -6.74 -41.02
N PRO A 248 5.44 -6.63 -39.70
CA PRO A 248 4.57 -7.23 -38.72
C PRO A 248 3.16 -6.64 -38.81
N SER A 249 2.13 -7.46 -38.64
CA SER A 249 0.75 -6.99 -38.59
C SER A 249 0.56 -6.05 -37.40
N SER A 250 -0.20 -4.98 -37.61
CA SER A 250 -0.71 -4.19 -36.49
C SER A 250 -1.65 -5.08 -35.67
N GLY A 251 -1.50 -5.08 -34.34
CA GLY A 251 -2.19 -6.01 -33.46
C GLY A 251 -3.73 -5.93 -33.50
N CYS A 252 -4.38 -6.69 -32.62
CA CYS A 252 -5.85 -6.71 -32.48
C CYS A 252 -6.47 -5.30 -32.35
N CYS A 253 -7.76 -5.18 -32.70
CA CYS A 253 -8.57 -3.96 -32.85
C CYS A 253 -8.31 -2.86 -31.79
N CYS A 254 -7.97 -3.21 -30.55
CA CYS A 254 -7.79 -2.27 -29.44
C CYS A 254 -6.36 -1.71 -29.27
N THR A 255 -5.33 -2.27 -29.92
CA THR A 255 -3.93 -1.81 -29.82
C THR A 255 -3.24 -1.88 -31.19
N ARG A 256 -3.64 -0.99 -32.10
CA ARG A 256 -2.93 -0.81 -33.38
C ARG A 256 -1.57 -0.17 -33.12
N LYS A 257 -0.53 -1.00 -33.05
CA LYS A 257 0.86 -0.53 -33.10
C LYS A 257 1.27 -0.32 -34.56
N ASN A 258 1.89 0.83 -34.84
CA ASN A 258 2.44 1.14 -36.15
C ASN A 258 3.90 0.69 -36.23
N TYR A 259 4.16 -0.41 -36.94
CA TYR A 259 5.51 -0.95 -37.15
C TYR A 259 6.16 -0.45 -38.45
N ASN A 260 5.67 0.66 -39.02
CA ASN A 260 6.30 1.25 -40.19
C ASN A 260 7.69 1.80 -39.84
N ILE A 261 8.74 1.14 -40.34
CA ILE A 261 10.15 1.46 -40.08
C ILE A 261 10.47 2.92 -40.42
N LYS A 262 9.95 3.47 -41.53
CA LYS A 262 10.23 4.86 -41.94
C LYS A 262 9.63 5.85 -40.95
N TYR A 263 8.41 5.57 -40.48
CA TYR A 263 7.74 6.39 -39.46
C TYR A 263 8.49 6.34 -38.13
N LEU A 264 8.85 5.14 -37.67
CA LEU A 264 9.58 4.95 -36.42
C LEU A 264 10.93 5.67 -36.44
N LYS A 265 11.73 5.52 -37.51
CA LYS A 265 13.02 6.23 -37.67
C LYS A 265 12.84 7.75 -37.63
N ARG A 266 11.83 8.29 -38.32
CA ARG A 266 11.54 9.73 -38.31
C ARG A 266 11.17 10.22 -36.91
N HIS A 267 10.36 9.46 -36.18
CA HIS A 267 9.92 9.87 -34.85
C HIS A 267 11.05 9.77 -33.81
N ILE A 268 11.86 8.72 -33.88
CA ILE A 268 13.10 8.56 -33.08
C ILE A 268 14.03 9.75 -33.33
N GLY A 269 14.36 10.06 -34.59
CA GLY A 269 15.24 11.18 -34.92
C GLY A 269 14.70 12.56 -34.53
N ASN A 270 13.37 12.72 -34.39
CA ASN A 270 12.79 13.96 -33.86
C ASN A 270 13.01 14.08 -32.34
N ILE A 271 12.84 12.98 -31.61
CA ILE A 271 13.03 12.95 -30.15
C ILE A 271 14.51 13.05 -29.80
N GLU A 272 15.39 12.39 -30.55
CA GLU A 272 16.86 12.47 -30.36
C GLU A 272 17.36 13.91 -30.57
N ARG A 273 16.96 14.57 -31.66
CA ARG A 273 17.27 16.00 -31.86
C ARG A 273 16.70 16.89 -30.75
N TRP A 274 15.50 16.58 -30.25
CA TRP A 274 14.93 17.31 -29.12
C TRP A 274 15.77 17.11 -27.84
N LEU A 275 16.24 15.88 -27.56
CA LEU A 275 17.10 15.56 -26.43
C LEU A 275 18.47 16.22 -26.55
N GLU A 276 19.11 16.15 -27.72
CA GLU A 276 20.39 16.84 -27.99
C GLU A 276 20.27 18.34 -27.75
N ASN A 277 19.21 18.98 -28.28
CA ASN A 277 18.93 20.39 -28.04
C ASN A 277 18.65 20.70 -26.56
N PHE A 278 18.09 19.75 -25.82
CA PHE A 278 17.82 19.90 -24.39
C PHE A 278 19.11 19.78 -23.57
N GLU A 279 19.96 18.80 -23.89
CA GLU A 279 21.23 18.51 -23.24
C GLU A 279 22.31 19.55 -23.54
N ALA A 280 22.37 20.06 -24.78
CA ALA A 280 23.29 21.12 -25.20
C ALA A 280 23.16 22.39 -24.35
N ARG A 281 21.97 22.65 -23.81
CA ARG A 281 21.74 23.79 -22.95
C ARG A 281 22.22 23.52 -21.50
N GLY A 282 22.27 22.26 -21.04
CA GLY A 282 22.84 21.85 -19.73
C GLY A 282 21.89 21.87 -18.51
N ARG A 283 22.44 21.87 -17.28
CA ARG A 283 21.66 21.70 -16.03
C ARG A 283 20.73 22.87 -15.65
N LYS A 284 20.93 24.06 -16.23
CA LYS A 284 20.18 25.28 -15.89
C LYS A 284 18.73 25.31 -16.41
N HIS A 285 18.30 24.34 -17.23
CA HIS A 285 16.96 24.35 -17.85
C HIS A 285 15.87 23.68 -17.04
N PHE A 286 16.23 22.83 -16.08
CA PHE A 286 15.23 22.28 -15.19
C PHE A 286 14.78 23.37 -14.22
N THR A 287 13.53 23.79 -14.36
CA THR A 287 12.94 24.79 -13.48
C THR A 287 12.74 24.18 -12.09
N LYS A 288 13.07 24.97 -11.05
CA LYS A 288 12.79 24.56 -9.67
C LYS A 288 11.28 24.52 -9.45
N SER A 289 10.82 23.60 -8.65
CA SER A 289 9.44 23.54 -8.17
C SER A 289 9.27 24.35 -6.88
N LYS A 290 8.01 24.57 -6.47
CA LYS A 290 7.60 25.23 -5.23
C LYS A 290 7.87 24.39 -3.96
N SER A 291 8.86 23.51 -3.99
CA SER A 291 9.19 22.64 -2.85
C SER A 291 10.68 22.29 -2.78
N ALA A 292 11.16 22.02 -1.57
CA ALA A 292 12.53 21.64 -1.28
C ALA A 292 12.58 20.73 -0.03
N PHE A 293 13.62 19.92 0.07
CA PHE A 293 13.94 19.15 1.27
C PHE A 293 15.05 19.85 2.05
N VAL A 294 14.83 20.10 3.33
CA VAL A 294 15.79 20.77 4.21
C VAL A 294 16.24 19.77 5.26
N THR A 295 17.53 19.40 5.21
CA THR A 295 18.14 18.44 6.14
C THR A 295 18.85 19.18 7.25
N PHE A 296 18.53 18.82 8.49
CA PHE A 296 19.14 19.38 9.68
C PHE A 296 20.21 18.45 10.22
N ARG A 297 21.20 19.00 10.92
CA ARG A 297 22.26 18.19 11.52
C ARG A 297 21.74 17.19 12.56
N PHE A 298 20.73 17.57 13.35
CA PHE A 298 20.21 16.73 14.44
C PHE A 298 18.74 16.36 14.22
N GLN A 299 18.40 15.10 14.48
CA GLN A 299 17.02 14.57 14.42
C GLN A 299 16.06 15.37 15.34
N LYS A 300 16.51 15.72 16.55
CA LYS A 300 15.74 16.55 17.49
C LYS A 300 15.35 17.91 16.88
N THR A 301 16.22 18.50 16.07
CA THR A 301 16.00 19.80 15.43
C THR A 301 14.94 19.69 14.35
N ALA A 302 15.04 18.70 13.45
CA ALA A 302 14.03 18.44 12.43
C ALA A 302 12.64 18.23 13.06
N LYS A 303 12.53 17.43 14.13
CA LYS A 303 11.27 17.20 14.86
C LYS A 303 10.74 18.45 15.58
N ARG A 304 11.60 19.33 16.09
CA ARG A 304 11.19 20.62 16.68
C ARG A 304 10.67 21.56 15.61
N VAL A 305 11.37 21.69 14.48
CA VAL A 305 10.92 22.47 13.31
C VAL A 305 9.57 21.96 12.84
N LEU A 306 9.41 20.66 12.62
CA LEU A 306 8.13 20.08 12.23
C LEU A 306 7.00 20.45 13.17
N ARG A 307 7.21 20.44 14.50
CA ARG A 307 6.18 20.83 15.48
C ARG A 307 5.86 22.32 15.45
N TYR A 308 6.88 23.17 15.34
CA TYR A 308 6.72 24.62 15.29
C TYR A 308 5.96 25.06 14.03
N TRP A 309 6.21 24.39 12.91
CA TRP A 309 5.58 24.69 11.62
C TRP A 309 4.29 23.89 11.35
N LYS A 310 3.93 22.93 12.22
CA LYS A 310 2.70 22.13 12.07
C LYS A 310 1.48 22.99 12.36
N ARG A 311 0.63 23.22 11.36
CA ARG A 311 -0.67 23.87 11.53
C ARG A 311 -1.80 23.02 10.99
N SER A 312 -2.91 22.99 11.72
CA SER A 312 -4.15 22.43 11.21
C SER A 312 -4.77 23.38 10.17
N ILE A 313 -5.63 22.84 9.29
CA ILE A 313 -6.41 23.66 8.35
C ILE A 313 -7.31 24.64 9.12
N PHE A 314 -7.82 24.20 10.29
CA PHE A 314 -8.58 25.04 11.21
C PHE A 314 -7.74 26.21 11.75
N ASP A 315 -6.49 25.98 12.11
CA ASP A 315 -5.60 27.05 12.61
C ASP A 315 -5.34 28.11 11.51
N GLN A 316 -5.29 27.69 10.25
CA GLN A 316 -5.14 28.60 9.11
C GLN A 316 -6.41 29.42 8.87
N ILE A 317 -7.59 28.81 8.99
CA ILE A 317 -8.88 29.48 8.84
C ILE A 317 -9.11 30.46 10.00
N VAL A 318 -8.86 30.05 11.25
CA VAL A 318 -8.97 30.90 12.44
C VAL A 318 -8.03 32.10 12.33
N LEU A 319 -6.78 31.91 11.88
CA LEU A 319 -5.87 33.03 11.66
C LEU A 319 -6.29 33.93 10.49
N PHE A 320 -6.91 33.40 9.45
CA PHE A 320 -7.42 34.19 8.33
C PHE A 320 -8.64 35.04 8.73
N ILE A 321 -9.51 34.50 9.57
CA ILE A 321 -10.76 35.16 10.02
C ILE A 321 -10.53 36.08 11.23
N CYS A 322 -9.68 35.71 12.18
CA CYS A 322 -9.44 36.50 13.39
C CYS A 322 -8.42 37.64 13.19
N HIS A 323 -7.58 37.60 12.15
CA HIS A 323 -6.57 38.65 11.94
C HIS A 323 -7.13 40.02 11.48
N PRO A 324 -8.25 40.09 10.72
CA PRO A 324 -8.95 41.37 10.49
C PRO A 324 -9.76 41.86 11.69
N LEU A 325 -10.32 40.94 12.49
CA LEU A 325 -11.33 41.26 13.53
C LEU A 325 -10.75 41.58 14.92
N LEU A 326 -9.51 41.18 15.24
CA LEU A 326 -8.96 41.28 16.61
C LEU A 326 -7.75 42.22 16.79
N PHE A 327 -7.36 43.02 15.78
CA PHE A 327 -6.27 44.04 15.90
C PHE A 327 -5.00 43.56 16.65
N CYS A 328 -4.63 42.27 16.56
CA CYS A 328 -3.46 41.72 17.25
C CYS A 328 -2.21 42.07 16.43
N CYS A 329 -1.48 43.12 16.83
CA CYS A 329 -0.11 43.44 16.40
C CYS A 329 0.91 42.41 16.92
N CYS A 330 0.66 41.13 16.68
CA CYS A 330 1.41 40.04 17.28
C CYS A 330 2.52 39.59 16.32
N CYS A 331 3.78 39.89 16.65
CA CYS A 331 5.02 39.63 15.88
C CYS A 331 5.25 38.18 15.42
N CYS A 332 4.33 37.26 15.73
CA CYS A 332 4.40 35.86 15.34
C CYS A 332 3.98 35.61 13.88
N TYR A 333 3.12 36.43 13.25
CA TYR A 333 2.65 36.20 11.87
C TYR A 333 3.76 36.37 10.81
N ASN A 334 4.70 37.29 11.05
CA ASN A 334 5.77 37.60 10.10
C ASN A 334 6.91 36.55 10.06
N ASN A 335 7.01 35.68 11.07
CA ASN A 335 8.05 34.65 11.14
C ASN A 335 7.78 33.44 10.23
N TYR A 336 6.57 33.32 9.68
CA TYR A 336 6.15 32.19 8.84
C TYR A 336 6.18 32.50 7.34
N LYS A 337 6.67 33.68 6.97
CA LYS A 337 6.80 34.11 5.59
C LYS A 337 8.25 33.95 5.12
N PHE A 338 8.43 33.24 4.01
CA PHE A 338 9.64 33.24 3.22
C PHE A 338 9.36 34.06 1.95
N LYS A 339 10.14 35.13 1.70
CA LYS A 339 9.87 36.12 0.63
C LYS A 339 8.40 36.60 0.59
N GLY A 340 7.83 36.93 1.75
CA GLY A 340 6.44 37.42 1.84
C GLY A 340 5.35 36.34 1.71
N LYS A 341 5.71 35.10 1.36
CA LYS A 341 4.77 33.99 1.16
C LYS A 341 4.82 32.98 2.31
N ILE A 342 3.64 32.50 2.72
CA ILE A 342 3.53 31.48 3.76
C ILE A 342 3.98 30.13 3.22
N ILE A 343 4.96 29.53 3.89
CA ILE A 343 5.46 28.18 3.57
C ILE A 343 4.86 27.14 4.53
N ARG A 344 4.85 25.89 4.10
CA ARG A 344 4.39 24.75 4.90
C ARG A 344 5.51 23.73 5.06
N ALA A 345 5.61 23.14 6.25
CA ALA A 345 6.56 22.08 6.53
C ALA A 345 5.82 20.78 6.85
N GLU A 346 6.22 19.70 6.19
CA GLU A 346 5.69 18.34 6.38
C GLU A 346 6.85 17.38 6.67
N PRO A 347 6.60 16.25 7.36
CA PRO A 347 7.61 15.20 7.48
C PRO A 347 8.02 14.72 6.08
N ALA A 348 9.32 14.60 5.83
CA ALA A 348 9.80 14.09 4.56
C ALA A 348 9.51 12.58 4.45
N PRO A 349 9.16 12.06 3.26
CA PRO A 349 9.17 10.61 3.01
C PRO A 349 10.59 10.15 2.67
N GLU A 350 10.86 8.84 2.71
CA GLU A 350 12.18 8.31 2.36
C GLU A 350 12.62 8.70 0.93
N PRO A 351 13.92 8.93 0.67
CA PRO A 351 14.40 9.36 -0.65
C PRO A 351 14.00 8.42 -1.80
N SER A 352 14.08 7.10 -1.61
CA SER A 352 13.61 6.08 -2.57
C SER A 352 12.09 6.05 -2.75
N ASP A 353 11.32 6.49 -1.76
CA ASP A 353 9.86 6.51 -1.84
C ASP A 353 9.35 7.63 -2.77
N LEU A 354 10.17 8.66 -3.00
CA LEU A 354 9.82 9.82 -3.81
C LEU A 354 9.67 9.50 -5.30
N ILE A 355 8.56 9.96 -5.89
CA ILE A 355 8.32 9.92 -7.33
C ILE A 355 8.68 11.30 -7.89
N TRP A 356 9.95 11.50 -8.23
CA TRP A 356 10.52 12.81 -8.58
C TRP A 356 9.78 13.53 -9.70
N GLU A 357 9.34 12.81 -10.73
CA GLU A 357 8.56 13.38 -11.86
C GLU A 357 7.19 13.94 -11.47
N ASN A 358 6.64 13.55 -10.32
CA ASN A 358 5.33 14.02 -9.83
C ASN A 358 5.46 15.15 -8.80
N LEU A 359 6.67 15.45 -8.30
CA LEU A 359 6.86 16.47 -7.27
C LEU A 359 6.67 17.90 -7.82
N SER A 360 6.90 18.12 -9.11
CA SER A 360 6.72 19.43 -9.75
C SER A 360 5.26 19.87 -9.86
N LEU A 361 4.33 18.92 -9.89
CA LEU A 361 2.89 19.17 -10.04
C LEU A 361 2.29 19.87 -8.81
N SER A 362 1.48 20.89 -9.08
CA SER A 362 0.81 21.66 -8.02
C SER A 362 -0.25 20.85 -7.27
N ASN A 363 -0.47 21.20 -5.99
CA ASN A 363 -1.49 20.55 -5.16
C ASN A 363 -2.90 20.69 -5.74
N LYS A 364 -3.23 21.82 -6.40
CA LYS A 364 -4.52 22.04 -7.06
C LYS A 364 -4.74 21.08 -8.22
N GLN A 365 -3.72 20.88 -9.07
CA GLN A 365 -3.79 19.91 -10.17
C GLN A 365 -3.95 18.48 -9.66
N LYS A 366 -3.23 18.11 -8.59
CA LYS A 366 -3.38 16.80 -7.94
C LYS A 366 -4.79 16.62 -7.36
N LEU A 367 -5.35 17.65 -6.72
CA LEU A 367 -6.70 17.61 -6.15
C LEU A 367 -7.77 17.44 -7.23
N LEU A 368 -7.70 18.21 -8.33
CA LEU A 368 -8.64 18.08 -9.45
C LEU A 368 -8.64 16.66 -10.03
N ARG A 369 -7.45 16.09 -10.26
CA ARG A 369 -7.30 14.70 -10.73
C ARG A 369 -7.95 13.70 -9.76
N ARG A 370 -7.78 13.90 -8.46
CA ARG A 370 -8.43 13.06 -7.43
C ARG A 370 -9.95 13.16 -7.50
N CYS A 371 -10.51 14.37 -7.57
CA CYS A 371 -11.95 14.57 -7.68
C CYS A 371 -12.53 13.87 -8.92
N VAL A 372 -11.89 14.03 -10.08
CA VAL A 372 -12.29 13.33 -11.32
C VAL A 372 -12.27 11.83 -11.12
N THR A 373 -11.19 11.27 -10.55
CA THR A 373 -11.13 9.82 -10.32
C THR A 373 -12.17 9.32 -9.33
N VAL A 374 -12.53 10.11 -8.30
CA VAL A 374 -13.59 9.76 -7.35
C VAL A 374 -14.94 9.70 -8.06
N ILE A 375 -15.26 10.69 -8.90
CA ILE A 375 -16.49 10.70 -9.69
C ILE A 375 -16.54 9.49 -10.62
N CYS A 376 -15.45 9.20 -11.35
CA CYS A 376 -15.37 8.02 -12.21
C CYS A 376 -15.52 6.70 -11.42
N THR A 377 -14.96 6.60 -10.20
CA THR A 377 -15.17 5.42 -9.35
C THR A 377 -16.62 5.28 -8.91
N LEU A 378 -17.30 6.35 -8.52
CA LEU A 378 -18.70 6.30 -8.10
C LEU A 378 -19.61 5.88 -9.27
N ALA A 379 -19.39 6.47 -10.46
CA ALA A 379 -20.12 6.09 -11.66
C ALA A 379 -19.91 4.60 -12.03
N LEU A 380 -18.66 4.11 -11.91
CA LEU A 380 -18.36 2.69 -12.11
C LEU A 380 -19.09 1.80 -11.10
N LEU A 381 -19.09 2.16 -9.81
CA LEU A 381 -19.78 1.41 -8.78
C LEU A 381 -21.30 1.34 -9.04
N ILE A 382 -21.92 2.46 -9.39
CA ILE A 382 -23.35 2.51 -9.72
C ILE A 382 -23.66 1.62 -10.93
N CYS A 383 -22.86 1.71 -12.00
CA CYS A 383 -23.02 0.88 -13.20
C CYS A 383 -22.94 -0.62 -12.86
N LEU A 384 -21.98 -1.00 -12.02
CA LEU A 384 -21.80 -2.38 -11.58
C LEU A 384 -22.94 -2.85 -10.67
N CYS A 385 -23.45 -1.98 -9.78
CA CYS A 385 -24.63 -2.28 -8.97
C CYS A 385 -25.85 -2.55 -9.86
N VAL A 386 -26.10 -1.71 -10.88
CA VAL A 386 -27.19 -1.91 -11.84
C VAL A 386 -27.03 -3.22 -12.60
N ALA A 387 -25.82 -3.54 -13.06
CA ALA A 387 -25.56 -4.81 -13.77
C ALA A 387 -25.89 -6.03 -12.89
N VAL A 388 -25.49 -6.02 -11.62
CA VAL A 388 -25.77 -7.12 -10.69
C VAL A 388 -27.27 -7.20 -10.37
N PHE A 389 -27.93 -6.06 -10.23
CA PHE A 389 -29.38 -5.98 -10.04
C PHE A 389 -30.15 -6.61 -11.20
N GLN A 390 -29.76 -6.35 -12.45
CA GLN A 390 -30.40 -6.94 -13.63
C GLN A 390 -30.23 -8.47 -13.70
N VAL A 391 -29.10 -9.00 -13.21
CA VAL A 391 -28.92 -10.46 -13.13
C VAL A 391 -29.87 -11.07 -12.10
N LYS A 392 -30.04 -10.42 -10.95
CA LYS A 392 -31.00 -10.88 -9.93
C LYS A 392 -32.43 -10.81 -10.46
N SER A 393 -32.78 -9.73 -11.15
CA SER A 393 -34.13 -9.58 -11.66
C SER A 393 -34.48 -10.68 -12.66
N TYR A 394 -33.51 -11.07 -13.49
CA TYR A 394 -33.65 -12.24 -14.35
C TYR A 394 -33.81 -13.56 -13.56
N GLN A 395 -33.00 -13.76 -12.51
CA GLN A 395 -33.12 -14.94 -11.63
C GLN A 395 -34.51 -15.05 -11.00
N TYR A 396 -35.11 -13.94 -10.58
CA TYR A 396 -36.46 -13.91 -10.00
C TYR A 396 -37.55 -14.28 -11.01
N ARG A 397 -37.47 -13.75 -12.25
CA ARG A 397 -38.45 -14.09 -13.30
C ARG A 397 -38.44 -15.58 -13.62
N LEU A 398 -37.25 -16.16 -13.76
CA LEU A 398 -37.11 -17.61 -13.97
C LEU A 398 -37.69 -18.42 -12.81
N HIS A 399 -37.54 -17.96 -11.57
CA HIS A 399 -38.13 -18.62 -10.41
C HIS A 399 -39.67 -18.66 -10.49
N GLN A 400 -40.30 -17.52 -10.79
CA GLN A 400 -41.76 -17.45 -10.91
C GLN A 400 -42.29 -18.36 -12.04
N GLU A 401 -41.60 -18.40 -13.19
CA GLU A 401 -41.97 -19.27 -14.31
C GLU A 401 -41.79 -20.76 -13.98
N GLN A 402 -40.76 -21.12 -13.20
CA GLN A 402 -40.44 -22.52 -12.87
C GLN A 402 -41.18 -23.10 -11.66
N SER A 403 -41.82 -22.29 -10.81
CA SER A 403 -42.69 -22.80 -9.74
C SER A 403 -43.85 -23.67 -10.26
N ASN A 404 -44.10 -23.65 -11.58
CA ASN A 404 -45.11 -24.46 -12.26
C ASN A 404 -44.59 -25.82 -12.81
N ASN A 405 -43.28 -26.13 -12.76
CA ASN A 405 -42.71 -27.38 -13.33
C ASN A 405 -41.67 -28.04 -12.40
N ASN A 406 -41.84 -29.33 -12.07
CA ASN A 406 -41.54 -29.81 -10.71
C ASN A 406 -40.26 -30.62 -10.43
N ASN A 407 -39.23 -30.75 -11.28
CA ASN A 407 -37.99 -31.48 -10.86
C ASN A 407 -36.64 -30.89 -11.34
N ASP A 408 -36.56 -30.21 -12.50
CA ASP A 408 -35.31 -29.57 -12.97
C ASP A 408 -35.02 -28.18 -12.34
N SER A 409 -35.90 -27.71 -11.45
CA SER A 409 -35.88 -26.35 -10.91
C SER A 409 -34.80 -26.13 -9.84
N VAL A 410 -34.59 -27.09 -8.93
CA VAL A 410 -33.70 -26.88 -7.76
C VAL A 410 -32.23 -26.75 -8.15
N MET A 411 -31.72 -27.60 -9.05
CA MET A 411 -30.33 -27.53 -9.51
C MET A 411 -30.09 -26.24 -10.31
N ARG A 412 -31.06 -25.84 -11.14
CA ARG A 412 -30.99 -24.60 -11.92
C ARG A 412 -30.94 -23.37 -11.02
N MET A 413 -31.76 -23.32 -9.97
CA MET A 413 -31.77 -22.23 -8.98
C MET A 413 -30.46 -22.14 -8.17
N LYS A 414 -29.92 -23.28 -7.73
CA LYS A 414 -28.62 -23.33 -7.03
C LYS A 414 -27.49 -22.87 -7.96
N SER A 415 -27.50 -23.29 -9.22
CA SER A 415 -26.51 -22.85 -10.21
C SER A 415 -26.52 -21.34 -10.47
N MET A 416 -27.69 -20.71 -10.43
CA MET A 416 -27.83 -19.25 -10.59
C MET A 416 -27.31 -18.46 -9.37
N SER A 417 -27.51 -18.98 -8.16
CA SER A 417 -26.96 -18.36 -6.94
C SER A 417 -25.42 -18.43 -6.90
N ILE A 418 -24.85 -19.54 -7.37
CA ILE A 418 -23.40 -19.68 -7.56
C ILE A 418 -22.91 -18.69 -8.62
N LEU A 419 -23.62 -18.59 -9.76
CA LEU A 419 -23.30 -17.63 -10.83
C LEU A 419 -23.30 -16.19 -10.31
N MET A 420 -24.26 -15.83 -9.46
CA MET A 420 -24.34 -14.52 -8.81
C MET A 420 -23.10 -14.25 -7.94
N GLY A 421 -22.68 -15.22 -7.11
CA GLY A 421 -21.44 -15.13 -6.35
C GLY A 421 -20.21 -14.89 -7.23
N LEU A 422 -20.10 -15.62 -8.35
CA LEU A 422 -19.02 -15.44 -9.32
C LEU A 422 -19.04 -14.06 -10.00
N ILE A 423 -20.23 -13.56 -10.35
CA ILE A 423 -20.41 -12.23 -10.94
C ILE A 423 -19.97 -11.16 -9.95
N ILE A 424 -20.37 -11.24 -8.68
CA ILE A 424 -19.97 -10.29 -7.64
C ILE A 424 -18.43 -10.27 -7.47
N ILE A 425 -17.79 -11.44 -7.52
CA ILE A 425 -16.32 -11.53 -7.47
C ILE A 425 -15.69 -10.89 -8.71
N PHE A 426 -16.22 -11.18 -9.91
CA PHE A 426 -15.73 -10.62 -11.17
C PHE A 426 -15.85 -9.09 -11.19
N VAL A 427 -17.00 -8.56 -10.78
CA VAL A 427 -17.27 -7.13 -10.57
C VAL A 427 -16.24 -6.53 -9.60
N GLY A 428 -15.98 -7.20 -8.47
CA GLY A 428 -14.95 -6.79 -7.52
C GLY A 428 -13.55 -6.73 -8.14
N ARG A 429 -13.22 -7.62 -9.09
CA ARG A 429 -11.95 -7.58 -9.84
C ARG A 429 -11.88 -6.40 -10.79
N ILE A 430 -12.97 -6.06 -11.47
CA ILE A 430 -13.05 -4.85 -12.30
C ILE A 430 -12.79 -3.61 -11.45
N VAL A 431 -13.46 -3.49 -10.29
CA VAL A 431 -13.22 -2.38 -9.35
C VAL A 431 -11.75 -2.31 -8.96
N ALA A 432 -11.13 -3.44 -8.61
CA ALA A 432 -9.72 -3.46 -8.22
C ALA A 432 -8.77 -2.99 -9.34
N ILE A 433 -9.00 -3.42 -10.58
CA ILE A 433 -8.21 -2.97 -11.74
C ILE A 433 -8.41 -1.47 -11.98
N SER A 434 -9.66 -0.99 -11.97
CA SER A 434 -10.00 0.42 -12.17
C SER A 434 -9.37 1.31 -11.11
N VAL A 435 -9.37 0.91 -9.84
CA VAL A 435 -8.72 1.66 -8.75
C VAL A 435 -7.22 1.86 -9.02
N ARG A 436 -6.52 0.87 -9.58
CA ARG A 436 -5.09 1.00 -9.93
C ARG A 436 -4.87 2.00 -11.06
N ILE A 437 -5.70 1.93 -12.11
CA ILE A 437 -5.64 2.86 -13.25
C ILE A 437 -5.89 4.28 -12.76
N PHE A 438 -6.96 4.48 -12.00
CA PHE A 438 -7.33 5.78 -11.46
C PHE A 438 -6.27 6.34 -10.49
N SER A 439 -5.72 5.51 -9.60
CA SER A 439 -4.68 5.97 -8.66
C SER A 439 -3.38 6.36 -9.38
N ASN A 440 -3.06 5.76 -10.52
CA ASN A 440 -1.94 6.20 -11.36
C ASN A 440 -2.20 7.58 -12.01
N LEU A 441 -3.45 7.87 -12.37
CA LEU A 441 -3.86 9.17 -12.93
C LEU A 441 -3.78 10.31 -11.89
N GLU A 442 -3.85 10.00 -10.60
CA GLU A 442 -3.77 10.96 -9.49
C GLU A 442 -2.37 11.55 -9.27
N ARG A 443 -1.32 10.93 -9.83
CA ARG A 443 0.07 11.42 -9.79
C ARG A 443 0.55 11.76 -8.37
N HIS A 444 0.58 10.74 -7.50
CA HIS A 444 1.08 10.85 -6.13
C HIS A 444 2.56 11.25 -6.08
N SER A 445 2.94 11.95 -5.01
CA SER A 445 4.31 12.42 -4.79
C SER A 445 5.27 11.32 -4.33
N CYS A 446 4.78 10.26 -3.68
CA CYS A 446 5.58 9.11 -3.24
C CYS A 446 4.76 7.80 -3.32
N TRP A 447 5.44 6.66 -3.32
CA TRP A 447 4.82 5.33 -3.40
C TRP A 447 4.01 4.98 -2.15
N THR A 448 4.45 5.35 -0.94
CA THR A 448 3.68 5.15 0.29
C THR A 448 2.32 5.85 0.22
N HIS A 449 2.25 7.07 -0.31
CA HIS A 449 1.00 7.78 -0.50
C HIS A 449 0.11 7.14 -1.56
N TYR A 450 0.71 6.65 -2.66
CA TYR A 450 0.00 5.88 -3.68
C TYR A 450 -0.62 4.62 -3.07
N HIS A 451 0.17 3.77 -2.42
CA HIS A 451 -0.30 2.53 -1.82
C HIS A 451 -1.37 2.80 -0.77
N ARG A 452 -1.21 3.80 0.10
CA ARG A 452 -2.24 4.18 1.07
C ARG A 452 -3.57 4.54 0.41
N ALA A 453 -3.53 5.34 -0.66
CA ALA A 453 -4.73 5.73 -1.39
C ALA A 453 -5.39 4.52 -2.06
N VAL A 454 -4.59 3.67 -2.70
CA VAL A 454 -5.08 2.45 -3.35
C VAL A 454 -5.74 1.52 -2.33
N VAL A 455 -5.10 1.23 -1.20
CA VAL A 455 -5.69 0.36 -0.17
C VAL A 455 -7.02 0.90 0.32
N ASN A 456 -7.08 2.20 0.65
CA ASN A 456 -8.32 2.81 1.14
C ASN A 456 -9.44 2.72 0.11
N LYS A 457 -9.14 2.98 -1.17
CA LYS A 457 -10.12 2.85 -2.26
C LYS A 457 -10.53 1.41 -2.51
N LEU A 458 -9.62 0.44 -2.38
CA LEU A 458 -9.94 -0.97 -2.52
C LEU A 458 -10.85 -1.44 -1.38
N ILE A 459 -10.52 -1.10 -0.12
CA ILE A 459 -11.36 -1.44 1.03
C ILE A 459 -12.74 -0.85 0.86
N PHE A 460 -12.81 0.47 0.66
CA PHE A 460 -14.09 1.16 0.50
C PHE A 460 -14.86 0.64 -0.70
N GLY A 461 -14.25 0.67 -1.89
CA GLY A 461 -14.91 0.31 -3.14
C GLY A 461 -15.34 -1.15 -3.21
N THR A 462 -14.52 -2.10 -2.78
CA THR A 462 -14.90 -3.52 -2.87
C THR A 462 -15.86 -3.95 -1.77
N SER A 463 -15.71 -3.45 -0.53
CA SER A 463 -16.61 -3.82 0.57
C SER A 463 -17.96 -3.14 0.42
N LEU A 464 -17.99 -1.83 0.15
CA LEU A 464 -19.23 -1.09 -0.02
C LEU A 464 -19.99 -1.59 -1.25
N ASN A 465 -19.31 -1.87 -2.36
CA ASN A 465 -19.96 -2.48 -3.52
C ASN A 465 -20.61 -3.80 -3.14
N THR A 466 -19.91 -4.73 -2.49
CA THR A 466 -20.53 -6.01 -2.10
C THR A 466 -21.68 -5.83 -1.12
N ILE A 467 -21.54 -4.98 -0.09
CA ILE A 467 -22.58 -4.75 0.92
C ILE A 467 -23.81 -4.08 0.30
N VAL A 468 -23.63 -2.97 -0.41
CA VAL A 468 -24.72 -2.20 -1.02
C VAL A 468 -25.40 -3.01 -2.10
N VAL A 469 -24.66 -3.74 -2.93
CA VAL A 469 -25.26 -4.64 -3.93
C VAL A 469 -26.12 -5.69 -3.24
N LEU A 470 -25.60 -6.39 -2.23
CA LEU A 470 -26.36 -7.43 -1.53
C LEU A 470 -27.62 -6.87 -0.86
N LEU A 471 -27.55 -5.69 -0.24
CA LEU A 471 -28.71 -5.05 0.37
C LEU A 471 -29.70 -4.53 -0.67
N ALA A 472 -29.25 -3.75 -1.66
CA ALA A 472 -30.10 -3.16 -2.68
C ALA A 472 -30.84 -4.23 -3.49
N VAL A 473 -30.15 -5.30 -3.87
CA VAL A 473 -30.71 -6.40 -4.66
C VAL A 473 -31.77 -7.20 -3.89
N ASN A 474 -31.66 -7.28 -2.56
CA ASN A 474 -32.56 -8.09 -1.73
C ASN A 474 -33.61 -7.28 -0.96
N MET A 475 -33.49 -5.94 -0.92
CA MET A 475 -34.41 -5.06 -0.18
C MET A 475 -35.21 -4.11 -1.08
N LEU A 476 -34.72 -3.72 -2.26
CA LEU A 476 -35.44 -2.78 -3.12
C LEU A 476 -36.51 -3.49 -3.94
N THR A 477 -37.76 -3.07 -3.79
CA THR A 477 -38.86 -3.45 -4.68
C THR A 477 -39.15 -2.31 -5.67
N VAL A 478 -39.99 -2.56 -6.66
CA VAL A 478 -40.24 -1.64 -7.78
C VAL A 478 -41.10 -0.45 -7.43
N ASP A 479 -41.86 -0.57 -6.34
CA ASP A 479 -42.74 0.48 -5.87
C ASP A 479 -41.96 1.63 -5.18
N ASP A 480 -40.68 1.40 -4.83
CA ASP A 480 -39.84 2.37 -4.11
C ASP A 480 -39.13 3.40 -5.03
N PHE A 481 -39.09 3.19 -6.36
CA PHE A 481 -38.36 4.09 -7.28
C PHE A 481 -39.03 4.21 -8.67
N PRO A 482 -39.76 5.31 -8.97
CA PRO A 482 -40.55 5.47 -10.20
C PRO A 482 -39.74 5.90 -11.44
N VAL A 483 -38.42 5.68 -11.44
CA VAL A 483 -37.59 5.96 -12.64
C VAL A 483 -37.60 4.72 -13.52
N ALA A 484 -38.21 4.85 -14.70
CA ALA A 484 -38.39 3.82 -15.72
C ALA A 484 -37.05 3.22 -16.20
N ILE A 485 -36.53 2.24 -15.47
CA ILE A 485 -35.47 1.34 -15.94
C ILE A 485 -36.18 0.10 -16.53
N PRO A 486 -36.07 -0.17 -17.84
CA PRO A 486 -36.67 -1.35 -18.45
C PRO A 486 -36.20 -2.62 -17.73
N GLY A 487 -37.14 -3.43 -17.22
CA GLY A 487 -36.84 -4.67 -16.48
C GLY A 487 -37.20 -4.66 -14.99
N LEU A 488 -37.60 -3.52 -14.42
CA LEU A 488 -38.11 -3.38 -13.05
C LEU A 488 -39.35 -4.28 -12.85
N HIS A 489 -39.31 -5.22 -11.90
CA HIS A 489 -40.44 -6.09 -11.48
C HIS A 489 -41.73 -5.38 -11.04
N SER A 490 -42.74 -5.26 -11.90
CA SER A 490 -44.12 -5.22 -11.36
C SER A 490 -44.52 -6.64 -10.96
N GLY A 491 -44.48 -6.99 -9.66
CA GLY A 491 -44.98 -8.29 -9.23
C GLY A 491 -44.64 -8.73 -7.80
N SER A 492 -45.57 -8.45 -6.87
CA SER A 492 -45.82 -9.02 -5.54
C SER A 492 -45.12 -8.40 -4.31
N ASN A 493 -45.90 -8.27 -3.23
CA ASN A 493 -45.58 -7.66 -1.92
C ASN A 493 -44.59 -8.46 -1.04
N SER A 494 -43.95 -9.53 -1.54
CA SER A 494 -43.04 -10.35 -0.73
C SER A 494 -41.59 -10.07 -1.08
N ILE A 495 -40.92 -9.30 -0.22
CA ILE A 495 -39.47 -9.09 -0.24
C ILE A 495 -38.78 -10.47 -0.21
N PRO A 496 -37.91 -10.82 -1.18
CA PRO A 496 -37.30 -12.14 -1.29
C PRO A 496 -36.29 -12.45 -0.18
N LEU A 497 -36.21 -11.64 0.89
CA LEU A 497 -35.20 -11.70 1.95
C LEU A 497 -35.08 -13.09 2.59
N TYR A 498 -36.20 -13.79 2.77
CA TYR A 498 -36.31 -15.10 3.43
C TYR A 498 -36.54 -16.27 2.46
N GLU A 499 -36.61 -16.00 1.15
CA GLU A 499 -36.86 -17.02 0.13
C GLU A 499 -35.62 -17.89 -0.12
N ASP A 500 -35.80 -19.03 -0.79
CA ASP A 500 -34.71 -19.96 -1.08
C ASP A 500 -33.58 -19.37 -1.94
N TYR A 501 -33.94 -18.35 -2.72
CA TYR A 501 -33.07 -17.55 -3.57
C TYR A 501 -32.81 -16.15 -2.98
N GLY A 502 -33.08 -15.94 -1.69
CA GLY A 502 -32.97 -14.67 -0.98
C GLY A 502 -31.57 -14.31 -0.50
N LEU A 503 -31.51 -13.30 0.39
CA LEU A 503 -30.26 -12.75 0.93
C LEU A 503 -29.40 -13.81 1.63
N ALA A 504 -30.02 -14.77 2.32
CA ALA A 504 -29.29 -15.85 3.00
C ALA A 504 -28.47 -16.71 2.00
N SER A 505 -29.07 -17.07 0.88
CA SER A 505 -28.44 -17.86 -0.19
C SER A 505 -27.33 -17.06 -0.88
N ASP A 506 -27.61 -15.80 -1.22
CA ASP A 506 -26.63 -14.91 -1.83
C ASP A 506 -25.41 -14.69 -0.91
N LEU A 507 -25.64 -14.44 0.39
CA LEU A 507 -24.57 -14.26 1.38
C LEU A 507 -23.71 -15.50 1.53
N PHE A 508 -24.35 -16.67 1.67
CA PHE A 508 -23.63 -17.94 1.80
C PHE A 508 -22.75 -18.17 0.57
N TRP A 509 -23.31 -18.08 -0.64
CA TRP A 509 -22.55 -18.33 -1.86
C TRP A 509 -21.49 -17.26 -2.13
N VAL A 510 -21.74 -15.99 -1.83
CA VAL A 510 -20.70 -14.94 -1.93
C VAL A 510 -19.54 -15.22 -0.99
N LEU A 511 -19.80 -15.62 0.27
CA LEU A 511 -18.72 -15.92 1.23
C LEU A 511 -17.97 -17.20 0.87
N VAL A 512 -18.66 -18.26 0.45
CA VAL A 512 -18.04 -19.53 0.02
C VAL A 512 -17.22 -19.32 -1.25
N THR A 513 -17.76 -18.62 -2.24
CA THR A 513 -17.03 -18.32 -3.48
C THR A 513 -15.84 -17.40 -3.20
N ASP A 514 -15.94 -16.40 -2.32
CA ASP A 514 -14.79 -15.56 -1.93
C ASP A 514 -13.71 -16.41 -1.25
N THR A 515 -14.10 -17.32 -0.35
CA THR A 515 -13.19 -18.26 0.36
C THR A 515 -12.38 -19.14 -0.59
N VAL A 516 -12.99 -19.63 -1.67
CA VAL A 516 -12.33 -20.55 -2.62
C VAL A 516 -11.67 -19.80 -3.78
N VAL A 517 -12.42 -18.92 -4.45
CA VAL A 517 -12.00 -18.24 -5.67
C VAL A 517 -10.93 -17.19 -5.38
N SER A 518 -10.95 -16.51 -4.23
CA SER A 518 -9.92 -15.50 -3.92
C SER A 518 -8.52 -16.13 -3.87
N PRO A 519 -8.23 -17.16 -3.05
CA PRO A 519 -6.95 -17.86 -3.07
C PRO A 519 -6.59 -18.40 -4.47
N LEU A 520 -7.55 -19.02 -5.15
CA LEU A 520 -7.33 -19.58 -6.49
C LEU A 520 -6.92 -18.51 -7.51
N THR A 521 -7.53 -17.33 -7.51
CA THR A 521 -7.17 -16.26 -8.44
C THR A 521 -5.75 -15.74 -8.23
N TYR A 522 -5.23 -15.75 -6.99
CA TYR A 522 -3.84 -15.39 -6.73
C TYR A 522 -2.90 -16.53 -7.10
N PHE A 523 -3.32 -17.78 -6.86
CA PHE A 523 -2.58 -18.96 -7.29
C PHE A 523 -2.58 -19.14 -8.81
N LEU A 524 -3.62 -18.70 -9.51
CA LEU A 524 -3.76 -18.72 -10.97
C LEU A 524 -3.68 -17.31 -11.54
N SER A 525 -2.82 -16.45 -10.94
CA SER A 525 -2.72 -15.04 -11.29
C SER A 525 -2.59 -14.85 -12.82
N PRO A 526 -3.51 -14.09 -13.45
CA PRO A 526 -3.45 -13.83 -14.90
C PRO A 526 -2.13 -13.19 -15.32
N LEU A 527 -1.55 -12.34 -14.47
CA LEU A 527 -0.24 -11.73 -14.72
C LEU A 527 0.89 -12.76 -14.74
N TYR A 528 0.84 -13.75 -13.84
CA TYR A 528 1.82 -14.85 -13.82
C TYR A 528 1.68 -15.72 -15.07
N ILE A 529 0.46 -16.11 -15.43
CA ILE A 529 0.18 -16.90 -16.64
C ILE A 529 0.63 -16.13 -17.89
N ALA A 530 0.30 -14.83 -17.99
CA ALA A 530 0.75 -13.98 -19.09
C ALA A 530 2.28 -13.93 -19.19
N LYS A 531 3.00 -13.84 -18.05
CA LYS A 531 4.47 -13.94 -18.04
C LYS A 531 4.95 -15.32 -18.51
N LEU A 532 4.32 -16.41 -18.10
CA LEU A 532 4.67 -17.76 -18.58
C LEU A 532 4.47 -17.91 -20.10
N CYS A 533 3.34 -17.42 -20.63
CA CYS A 533 3.08 -17.40 -22.07
C CYS A 533 4.11 -16.55 -22.82
N LYS A 534 4.49 -15.37 -22.29
CA LYS A 534 5.56 -14.54 -22.85
C LYS A 534 6.92 -15.25 -22.81
N ARG A 535 7.29 -15.90 -21.71
CA ARG A 535 8.52 -16.70 -21.60
C ARG A 535 8.55 -17.83 -22.64
N ARG A 536 7.42 -18.53 -22.84
CA ARG A 536 7.30 -19.59 -23.86
C ARG A 536 7.48 -19.02 -25.28
N SER A 537 6.81 -17.91 -25.58
CA SER A 537 6.93 -17.21 -26.87
C SER A 537 8.37 -16.77 -27.15
N VAL A 538 9.03 -16.09 -26.21
CA VAL A 538 10.43 -15.65 -26.36
C VAL A 538 11.38 -16.84 -26.52
N ARG A 539 11.20 -17.93 -25.77
CA ARG A 539 12.00 -19.17 -25.96
C ARG A 539 11.81 -19.76 -27.36
N GLN A 540 10.60 -19.76 -27.90
CA GLN A 540 10.34 -20.22 -29.26
C GLN A 540 10.98 -19.30 -30.31
N GLN A 541 10.94 -17.98 -30.11
CA GLN A 541 11.60 -17.01 -30.97
C GLN A 541 13.13 -17.20 -30.95
N ALA A 542 13.71 -17.38 -29.76
CA ALA A 542 15.14 -17.62 -29.59
C ALA A 542 15.61 -18.91 -30.27
N LYS A 543 14.83 -20.00 -30.17
CA LYS A 543 15.09 -21.25 -30.94
C LYS A 543 15.10 -21.02 -32.45
N LYS A 544 14.31 -20.05 -32.93
CA LYS A 544 14.27 -19.63 -34.33
C LYS A 544 15.34 -18.57 -34.65
N GLY A 545 16.25 -18.25 -33.74
CA GLY A 545 17.31 -17.24 -33.92
C GLY A 545 16.83 -15.78 -33.85
N ILE A 546 15.59 -15.53 -33.39
CA ILE A 546 15.01 -14.19 -33.24
C ILE A 546 15.01 -13.82 -31.76
N ILE A 547 15.76 -12.79 -31.37
CA ILE A 547 15.70 -12.21 -30.03
C ILE A 547 15.70 -10.70 -30.21
N SER A 548 14.50 -10.13 -30.22
CA SER A 548 14.21 -8.71 -30.49
C SER A 548 13.77 -7.97 -29.21
N ILE A 549 14.30 -8.41 -28.08
CA ILE A 549 14.06 -7.78 -26.77
C ILE A 549 15.41 -7.42 -26.15
N THR A 550 15.42 -6.35 -25.36
CA THR A 550 16.62 -5.95 -24.62
C THR A 550 16.81 -6.85 -23.39
N GLN A 551 18.02 -6.89 -22.82
CA GLN A 551 18.28 -7.65 -21.60
C GLN A 551 17.37 -7.21 -20.45
N GLY A 552 17.08 -5.91 -20.31
CA GLY A 552 16.19 -5.39 -19.27
C GLY A 552 14.75 -5.89 -19.44
N GLU A 553 14.27 -5.97 -20.69
CA GLU A 553 12.96 -6.55 -21.01
C GLU A 553 12.94 -8.07 -20.72
N ALA A 554 14.01 -8.78 -21.08
CA ALA A 554 14.16 -10.20 -20.77
C ALA A 554 14.18 -10.44 -19.26
N ASN A 555 14.94 -9.65 -18.50
CA ASN A 555 14.97 -9.67 -17.04
C ASN A 555 13.56 -9.47 -16.48
N THR A 556 12.82 -8.48 -16.96
CA THR A 556 11.44 -8.19 -16.50
C THR A 556 10.44 -9.33 -16.79
N ILE A 557 10.55 -9.98 -17.96
CA ILE A 557 9.71 -11.12 -18.35
C ILE A 557 10.04 -12.34 -17.47
N TRP A 558 11.32 -12.57 -17.20
CA TRP A 558 11.78 -13.68 -16.39
C TRP A 558 11.56 -13.46 -14.89
N GLU A 559 11.56 -12.23 -14.39
CA GLU A 559 11.16 -11.94 -13.02
C GLU A 559 9.73 -12.41 -12.75
N ASN A 560 9.50 -12.98 -11.57
CA ASN A 560 8.14 -13.30 -11.14
C ASN A 560 7.39 -12.00 -10.76
N PRO A 561 6.05 -12.01 -10.74
CA PRO A 561 5.28 -10.84 -10.32
C PRO A 561 5.69 -10.38 -8.92
N ALA A 562 5.73 -9.07 -8.70
CA ALA A 562 5.88 -8.50 -7.35
C ALA A 562 4.62 -8.75 -6.51
N VAL A 563 4.78 -8.77 -5.18
CA VAL A 563 3.65 -8.88 -4.26
C VAL A 563 2.95 -7.52 -4.13
N ASP A 564 1.63 -7.52 -4.28
CA ASP A 564 0.83 -6.33 -4.09
C ASP A 564 0.27 -6.28 -2.66
N MET A 565 1.06 -5.71 -1.75
CA MET A 565 0.70 -5.63 -0.33
C MET A 565 -0.57 -4.83 -0.09
N ALA A 566 -0.83 -3.83 -0.92
CA ALA A 566 -2.03 -3.03 -0.83
C ALA A 566 -3.30 -3.87 -1.05
N GLN A 567 -3.28 -4.74 -2.07
CA GLN A 567 -4.38 -5.66 -2.32
C GLN A 567 -4.54 -6.67 -1.19
N ARG A 568 -3.44 -7.19 -0.62
CA ARG A 568 -3.50 -8.15 0.50
C ARG A 568 -4.21 -7.55 1.70
N TYR A 569 -3.78 -6.39 2.18
CA TYR A 569 -4.46 -5.69 3.28
C TYR A 569 -5.94 -5.44 3.00
N ALA A 570 -6.26 -5.00 1.78
CA ALA A 570 -7.63 -4.72 1.40
C ALA A 570 -8.52 -5.97 1.45
N ASN A 571 -8.03 -7.15 1.05
CA ASN A 571 -8.82 -8.38 1.10
C ASN A 571 -9.22 -8.76 2.53
N TYR A 572 -8.28 -8.75 3.50
CA TYR A 572 -8.61 -9.07 4.89
C TYR A 572 -9.64 -8.09 5.46
N MET A 573 -9.45 -6.79 5.23
CA MET A 573 -10.39 -5.80 5.73
C MET A 573 -11.76 -5.90 5.04
N LYS A 574 -11.79 -6.18 3.73
CA LYS A 574 -13.03 -6.43 2.98
C LYS A 574 -13.81 -7.60 3.56
N THR A 575 -13.18 -8.76 3.69
CA THR A 575 -13.84 -9.96 4.24
C THR A 575 -14.32 -9.68 5.67
N LEU A 576 -13.51 -8.99 6.49
CA LEU A 576 -13.89 -8.60 7.85
C LEU A 576 -15.12 -7.69 7.88
N MET A 577 -15.15 -6.65 7.04
CA MET A 577 -16.27 -5.72 6.96
C MET A 577 -17.55 -6.43 6.52
N ILE A 578 -17.49 -7.29 5.51
CA ILE A 578 -18.67 -8.04 5.02
C ILE A 578 -19.22 -8.94 6.13
N VAL A 579 -18.39 -9.78 6.74
CA VAL A 579 -18.89 -10.73 7.75
C VAL A 579 -19.39 -10.05 9.02
N PHE A 580 -18.83 -8.91 9.42
CA PHE A 580 -19.34 -8.13 10.54
C PHE A 580 -20.64 -7.41 10.19
N VAL A 581 -20.72 -6.76 9.03
CA VAL A 581 -21.96 -6.09 8.60
C VAL A 581 -23.11 -7.08 8.47
N PHE A 582 -22.88 -8.31 8.04
CA PHE A 582 -23.97 -9.30 7.95
C PHE A 582 -24.10 -10.20 9.17
N ALA A 583 -23.26 -10.07 10.21
CA ALA A 583 -23.28 -10.94 11.39
C ALA A 583 -24.61 -10.96 12.16
N PRO A 584 -25.34 -9.84 12.36
CA PRO A 584 -26.62 -9.89 13.06
C PRO A 584 -27.65 -10.75 12.31
N ILE A 585 -27.63 -10.72 10.98
CA ILE A 585 -28.60 -11.41 10.11
C ILE A 585 -28.14 -12.85 9.80
N PHE A 586 -26.85 -13.04 9.52
CA PHE A 586 -26.22 -14.30 9.13
C PHE A 586 -24.99 -14.61 10.02
N PRO A 587 -25.23 -15.04 11.28
CA PRO A 587 -24.18 -15.17 12.29
C PRO A 587 -23.13 -16.25 11.98
N ILE A 588 -23.50 -17.34 11.29
CA ILE A 588 -22.56 -18.38 10.85
C ILE A 588 -21.53 -17.85 9.84
N GLY A 589 -21.83 -16.73 9.16
CA GLY A 589 -20.91 -16.05 8.25
C GLY A 589 -19.60 -15.64 8.92
N LEU A 590 -19.58 -15.43 10.23
CA LEU A 590 -18.35 -15.15 10.99
C LEU A 590 -17.38 -16.34 10.96
N LEU A 591 -17.86 -17.58 11.11
CA LEU A 591 -17.02 -18.78 11.03
C LEU A 591 -16.51 -19.02 9.61
N ILE A 592 -17.35 -18.79 8.60
CA ILE A 592 -16.93 -18.85 7.19
C ILE A 592 -15.84 -17.80 6.91
N GLY A 593 -16.01 -16.59 7.45
CA GLY A 593 -15.01 -15.53 7.39
C GLY A 593 -13.67 -15.91 8.02
N PHE A 594 -13.70 -16.59 9.17
CA PHE A 594 -12.50 -17.12 9.82
C PHE A 594 -11.75 -18.13 8.93
N ILE A 595 -12.48 -19.08 8.33
CA ILE A 595 -11.91 -20.07 7.41
C ILE A 595 -11.31 -19.35 6.19
N SER A 596 -12.03 -18.40 5.60
CA SER A 596 -11.58 -17.58 4.47
C SER A 596 -10.25 -16.89 4.75
N MET A 597 -10.15 -16.15 5.87
CA MET A 597 -8.93 -15.44 6.22
C MET A 597 -7.77 -16.38 6.55
N THR A 598 -8.03 -17.57 7.11
CA THR A 598 -7.00 -18.56 7.42
C THR A 598 -6.40 -19.15 6.14
N ILE A 599 -7.23 -19.53 5.17
CA ILE A 599 -6.77 -20.01 3.86
C ILE A 599 -6.00 -18.89 3.14
N GLN A 600 -6.52 -17.66 3.19
CA GLN A 600 -5.87 -16.48 2.62
C GLN A 600 -4.48 -16.24 3.24
N TYR A 601 -4.32 -16.42 4.57
CA TYR A 601 -3.05 -16.25 5.28
C TYR A 601 -1.96 -17.18 4.77
N TRP A 602 -2.28 -18.47 4.68
CA TRP A 602 -1.33 -19.46 4.17
C TRP A 602 -1.04 -19.27 2.69
N THR A 603 -2.05 -18.88 1.91
CA THR A 603 -1.88 -18.54 0.49
C THR A 603 -0.92 -17.36 0.30
N ASP A 604 -1.09 -16.29 1.08
CA ASP A 604 -0.25 -15.10 1.01
C ASP A 604 1.19 -15.41 1.46
N LYS A 605 1.35 -16.17 2.55
CA LYS A 605 2.67 -16.59 3.03
C LYS A 605 3.38 -17.48 2.01
N TYR A 606 2.69 -18.47 1.44
CA TYR A 606 3.23 -19.34 0.40
C TYR A 606 3.63 -18.57 -0.86
N LEU A 607 2.74 -17.72 -1.40
CA LEU A 607 3.01 -16.97 -2.62
C LEU A 607 4.18 -16.01 -2.44
N LEU A 608 4.29 -15.33 -1.29
CA LEU A 608 5.42 -14.47 -0.98
C LEU A 608 6.74 -15.25 -1.00
N LEU A 609 6.82 -16.36 -0.27
CA LEU A 609 8.08 -17.07 -0.05
C LEU A 609 8.48 -18.04 -1.17
N ARG A 610 7.56 -18.40 -2.07
CA ARG A 610 7.82 -19.41 -3.12
C ARG A 610 7.65 -18.90 -4.54
N ARG A 611 6.81 -17.89 -4.78
CA ARG A 611 6.47 -17.45 -6.14
C ARG A 611 6.90 -16.03 -6.45
N HIS A 612 6.67 -15.08 -5.54
CA HIS A 612 6.95 -13.69 -5.80
C HIS A 612 8.46 -13.42 -5.94
N SER A 613 8.79 -12.39 -6.71
CA SER A 613 10.14 -11.82 -6.68
C SER A 613 10.34 -11.03 -5.39
N ARG A 614 11.59 -10.87 -4.95
CA ARG A 614 11.96 -10.08 -3.78
C ARG A 614 11.36 -8.67 -3.92
N PRO A 615 10.42 -8.30 -3.03
CA PRO A 615 9.72 -7.03 -3.15
C PRO A 615 10.59 -5.86 -2.67
N PRO A 616 10.23 -4.63 -3.04
CA PRO A 616 10.81 -3.45 -2.41
C PRO A 616 10.50 -3.44 -0.90
N GLN A 617 11.40 -2.87 -0.10
CA GLN A 617 11.16 -2.80 1.34
C GLN A 617 9.97 -1.88 1.63
N LEU A 618 9.02 -2.38 2.42
CA LEU A 618 7.83 -1.66 2.79
C LEU A 618 8.02 -1.03 4.19
N GLY A 619 7.70 0.26 4.33
CA GLY A 619 7.66 0.92 5.64
C GLY A 619 6.39 0.58 6.45
N PRO A 620 6.29 1.06 7.70
CA PRO A 620 5.13 0.79 8.57
C PRO A 620 3.84 1.52 8.16
N GLY A 621 3.95 2.52 7.27
CA GLY A 621 2.86 3.46 6.96
C GLY A 621 1.58 2.85 6.38
N LEU A 622 1.62 1.66 5.78
CA LEU A 622 0.41 0.93 5.38
C LEU A 622 -0.30 0.31 6.60
N SER A 623 0.45 -0.39 7.46
CA SER A 623 -0.11 -1.05 8.65
C SER A 623 -0.76 -0.05 9.61
N ASP A 624 -0.14 1.11 9.82
CA ASP A 624 -0.68 2.22 10.63
C ASP A 624 -1.99 2.76 10.04
N ASN A 625 -2.11 2.75 8.72
CA ASN A 625 -3.33 3.17 8.05
C ASN A 625 -4.45 2.12 8.21
N MET A 626 -4.11 0.83 8.26
CA MET A 626 -5.10 -0.24 8.42
C MET A 626 -5.77 -0.27 9.78
N ILE A 627 -5.03 0.07 10.84
CA ILE A 627 -5.59 0.18 12.19
C ILE A 627 -6.71 1.23 12.25
N LYS A 628 -6.67 2.27 11.39
CA LYS A 628 -7.70 3.32 11.33
C LYS A 628 -9.04 2.86 10.74
N TRP A 629 -9.09 1.68 10.11
CA TRP A 629 -10.34 1.09 9.62
C TRP A 629 -11.12 0.34 10.70
N MET A 630 -10.49 -0.04 11.82
CA MET A 630 -11.16 -0.74 12.92
C MET A 630 -12.31 0.07 13.58
N PRO A 631 -12.17 1.40 13.80
CA PRO A 631 -13.31 2.23 14.21
C PRO A 631 -14.48 2.19 13.23
N ILE A 632 -14.20 2.29 11.92
CA ILE A 632 -15.21 2.28 10.87
C ILE A 632 -15.94 0.93 10.86
N LEU A 633 -15.20 -0.17 10.99
CA LEU A 633 -15.78 -1.52 11.15
C LEU A 633 -16.75 -1.57 12.34
N THR A 634 -16.36 -1.01 13.48
CA THR A 634 -17.19 -1.02 14.70
C THR A 634 -18.48 -0.22 14.51
N ILE A 635 -18.39 0.95 13.86
CA ILE A 635 -19.56 1.77 13.52
C ILE A 635 -20.48 1.03 12.54
N LEU A 636 -19.91 0.38 11.52
CA LEU A 636 -20.69 -0.40 10.56
C LEU A 636 -21.37 -1.61 11.20
N TYR A 637 -20.70 -2.30 12.11
CA TYR A 637 -21.28 -3.40 12.89
C TYR A 637 -22.42 -2.91 13.78
N ALA A 638 -22.22 -1.82 14.53
CA ALA A 638 -23.28 -1.23 15.35
C ALA A 638 -24.47 -0.74 14.52
N GLY A 639 -24.21 -0.13 13.36
CA GLY A 639 -25.24 0.32 12.43
C GLY A 639 -26.02 -0.86 11.80
N SER A 640 -25.34 -1.96 11.47
CA SER A 640 -26.02 -3.17 11.01
C SER A 640 -26.93 -3.78 12.07
N ASN A 641 -26.47 -3.84 13.32
CA ASN A 641 -27.32 -4.25 14.44
C ASN A 641 -28.56 -3.37 14.48
N LEU A 642 -28.39 -2.04 14.54
CA LEU A 642 -29.50 -1.10 14.56
C LEU A 642 -30.52 -1.38 13.45
N ILE A 643 -30.07 -1.46 12.19
CA ILE A 643 -30.93 -1.74 11.03
C ILE A 643 -31.67 -3.08 11.18
N THR A 644 -30.97 -4.13 11.62
CA THR A 644 -31.54 -5.47 11.78
C THR A 644 -32.66 -5.47 12.82
N TYR A 645 -32.43 -4.84 13.98
CA TYR A 645 -33.44 -4.77 15.03
C TYR A 645 -34.63 -3.87 14.63
N THR A 646 -34.40 -2.74 13.95
CA THR A 646 -35.49 -1.87 13.49
C THR A 646 -36.38 -2.53 12.44
N VAL A 647 -35.81 -3.33 11.53
CA VAL A 647 -36.59 -4.02 10.48
C VAL A 647 -37.41 -5.18 11.04
N LYS A 648 -37.03 -5.74 12.20
CA LYS A 648 -37.64 -6.95 12.76
C LYS A 648 -38.71 -6.73 13.82
N SER A 649 -38.78 -5.54 14.41
CA SER A 649 -39.46 -5.34 15.70
C SER A 649 -40.78 -4.58 15.63
N GLU A 650 -41.49 -4.61 14.49
CA GLU A 650 -42.84 -4.03 14.33
C GLU A 650 -43.88 -4.51 15.38
N GLN A 651 -43.55 -5.52 16.20
CA GLN A 651 -44.44 -6.10 17.23
C GLN A 651 -43.83 -6.27 18.64
N SER A 652 -42.63 -5.72 18.96
CA SER A 652 -41.93 -6.04 20.22
C SER A 652 -41.50 -4.82 21.08
N ASP A 653 -41.24 -5.10 22.37
CA ASP A 653 -40.91 -4.16 23.47
C ASP A 653 -40.02 -2.98 23.06
N ALA A 654 -40.37 -1.77 23.51
CA ALA A 654 -39.61 -0.54 23.26
C ALA A 654 -38.13 -0.63 23.66
N LEU A 655 -37.79 -1.45 24.67
CA LEU A 655 -36.41 -1.70 25.12
C LEU A 655 -35.52 -2.36 24.06
N LEU A 656 -36.10 -3.14 23.12
CA LEU A 656 -35.35 -3.80 22.05
C LEU A 656 -34.70 -2.78 21.09
N HIS A 657 -35.25 -1.57 21.02
CA HIS A 657 -34.78 -0.48 20.15
C HIS A 657 -33.73 0.39 20.84
N TYR A 658 -33.94 0.80 22.10
CA TYR A 658 -33.08 1.78 22.76
C TYR A 658 -31.63 1.31 22.93
N ILE A 659 -31.40 0.01 23.13
CA ILE A 659 -30.04 -0.53 23.32
C ILE A 659 -29.20 -0.39 22.03
N PRO A 660 -29.62 -0.91 20.85
CA PRO A 660 -28.90 -0.68 19.59
C PRO A 660 -28.68 0.80 19.26
N TYR A 661 -29.69 1.66 19.46
CA TYR A 661 -29.55 3.11 19.27
C TYR A 661 -28.48 3.70 20.18
N GLY A 662 -28.52 3.39 21.47
CA GLY A 662 -27.54 3.86 22.45
C GLY A 662 -26.12 3.41 22.12
N VAL A 663 -25.93 2.15 21.75
CA VAL A 663 -24.62 1.59 21.37
C VAL A 663 -24.10 2.21 20.09
N PHE A 664 -24.96 2.42 19.08
CA PHE A 664 -24.57 3.09 17.83
C PHE A 664 -24.16 4.54 18.08
N CYS A 665 -24.98 5.31 18.79
CA CYS A 665 -24.67 6.69 19.17
C CYS A 665 -23.37 6.77 19.99
N PHE A 666 -23.16 5.84 20.93
CA PHE A 666 -21.92 5.76 21.70
C PHE A 666 -20.71 5.47 20.82
N ALA A 667 -20.79 4.49 19.92
CA ALA A 667 -19.69 4.15 19.00
C ALA A 667 -19.33 5.31 18.07
N VAL A 668 -20.34 5.98 17.50
CA VAL A 668 -20.18 7.17 16.65
C VAL A 668 -19.55 8.31 17.45
N PHE A 669 -20.10 8.64 18.63
CA PHE A 669 -19.57 9.69 19.50
C PHE A 669 -18.11 9.42 19.87
N PHE A 670 -17.80 8.21 20.33
CA PHE A 670 -16.47 7.82 20.79
C PHE A 670 -15.39 7.95 19.71
N PHE A 671 -15.71 7.61 18.45
CA PHE A 671 -14.73 7.62 17.35
C PHE A 671 -14.71 8.91 16.54
N ILE A 672 -15.83 9.62 16.39
CA ILE A 672 -15.89 10.92 15.68
C ILE A 672 -15.37 12.06 16.56
N PHE A 673 -15.67 12.02 17.86
CA PHE A 673 -15.13 12.95 18.85
C PHE A 673 -14.07 12.22 19.67
N PRO A 674 -12.89 11.93 19.08
CA PRO A 674 -11.85 11.27 19.84
C PRO A 674 -11.54 12.16 21.03
N CYS A 675 -11.91 11.69 22.23
CA CYS A 675 -11.44 12.31 23.44
C CYS A 675 -9.92 12.38 23.29
N LYS A 676 -9.37 13.59 23.30
CA LYS A 676 -7.91 13.81 23.38
C LYS A 676 -7.43 13.40 24.78
N CYS A 677 -7.87 12.25 25.29
CA CYS A 677 -7.48 11.71 26.57
C CYS A 677 -5.95 11.59 26.56
N SER A 678 -5.34 12.46 27.37
CA SER A 678 -3.91 12.58 27.58
C SER A 678 -3.30 11.26 28.09
N CYS A 679 -4.12 10.35 28.62
CA CYS A 679 -3.73 9.06 29.19
C CYS A 679 -2.98 8.12 28.22
N PHE A 680 -3.05 8.36 26.90
CA PHE A 680 -2.31 7.60 25.88
C PHE A 680 -1.11 8.36 25.27
N ARG A 681 -0.66 9.45 25.91
CA ARG A 681 0.57 10.14 25.53
C ARG A 681 1.76 9.28 25.96
N SER A 682 2.32 8.53 25.00
CA SER A 682 3.53 7.74 25.22
C SER A 682 4.63 8.60 25.84
N LYS A 683 5.06 8.26 27.07
CA LYS A 683 6.26 8.81 27.75
C LYS A 683 7.51 8.78 26.84
N LYS A 684 7.55 7.90 25.83
CA LYS A 684 8.69 7.78 24.90
C LYS A 684 8.73 8.84 23.79
N LYS A 685 7.65 9.61 23.58
CA LYS A 685 7.66 10.78 22.68
C LYS A 685 8.57 11.90 23.21
N GLU A 686 8.84 11.91 24.52
CA GLU A 686 9.87 12.73 25.16
C GLU A 686 11.27 12.10 25.03
N MET A 687 11.40 10.78 25.14
CA MET A 687 12.71 10.10 25.03
C MET A 687 13.34 10.23 23.63
N ILE A 688 12.55 10.10 22.55
CA ILE A 688 12.98 10.35 21.16
C ILE A 688 13.27 11.84 20.92
N LEU A 689 12.79 12.73 21.79
CA LEU A 689 13.07 14.17 21.71
C LEU A 689 14.48 14.52 22.17
N ASN A 690 15.15 13.59 22.86
CA ASN A 690 16.45 13.75 23.49
C ASN A 690 17.58 13.00 22.75
N SER A 691 17.30 12.31 21.63
CA SER A 691 18.38 11.73 20.81
C SER A 691 19.18 12.84 20.14
N GLU A 692 20.50 12.82 20.34
CA GLU A 692 21.47 13.79 19.79
C GLU A 692 22.26 13.22 18.61
N GLU A 693 21.66 12.28 17.87
CA GLU A 693 22.28 11.68 16.68
C GLU A 693 22.61 12.77 15.66
N ASP A 694 23.84 12.72 15.13
CA ASP A 694 24.42 13.69 14.20
C ASP A 694 24.39 13.13 12.79
N TYR A 695 23.66 13.80 11.90
CA TYR A 695 23.50 13.44 10.49
C TYR A 695 24.83 13.19 9.80
N ASN A 696 25.87 13.99 10.08
CA ASN A 696 27.14 13.85 9.38
C ASN A 696 27.85 12.54 9.74
N LYS A 697 27.56 11.94 10.90
CA LYS A 697 28.09 10.62 11.28
C LYS A 697 27.28 9.52 10.61
N GLU A 698 25.95 9.61 10.70
CA GLU A 698 25.02 8.60 10.17
C GLU A 698 24.97 8.55 8.64
N VAL A 699 25.21 9.67 7.94
CA VAL A 699 25.16 9.76 6.46
C VAL A 699 26.16 8.85 5.75
N LEU A 700 27.26 8.49 6.43
CA LEU A 700 28.24 7.54 5.91
C LEU A 700 27.68 6.11 5.83
N GLU A 701 26.73 5.78 6.70
CA GLU A 701 26.04 4.48 6.72
C GLU A 701 24.78 4.48 5.84
N PHE A 702 24.22 5.65 5.54
CA PHE A 702 23.00 5.73 4.74
C PHE A 702 23.24 5.22 3.32
N VAL A 703 22.41 4.26 2.92
CA VAL A 703 22.32 3.73 1.55
C VAL A 703 21.86 4.80 0.56
N GLU A 704 21.00 5.71 1.03
CA GLU A 704 20.34 6.73 0.23
C GLU A 704 20.33 8.09 0.92
N ASP A 705 20.22 9.17 0.16
CA ASP A 705 19.90 10.50 0.68
C ASP A 705 19.19 11.36 -0.37
N TYR A 706 18.67 12.52 0.05
CA TYR A 706 17.89 13.41 -0.82
C TYR A 706 18.71 14.14 -1.89
N GLU A 707 20.03 14.29 -1.76
CA GLU A 707 20.86 14.95 -2.77
C GLU A 707 21.35 13.93 -3.81
N ARG A 708 21.79 12.73 -3.38
CA ARG A 708 22.20 11.56 -4.19
C ARG A 708 21.04 10.94 -4.97
N ASN A 709 19.84 10.85 -4.39
CA ASN A 709 18.67 10.28 -5.09
C ASN A 709 17.95 11.29 -5.99
N ASN A 710 18.24 12.59 -5.87
CA ASN A 710 17.63 13.62 -6.71
C ASN A 710 18.23 13.55 -8.13
N PRO A 711 17.42 13.30 -9.18
CA PRO A 711 17.94 13.08 -10.53
C PRO A 711 18.81 14.22 -11.08
N VAL A 712 18.60 15.45 -10.63
CA VAL A 712 19.34 16.63 -11.11
C VAL A 712 20.60 16.90 -10.28
N THR A 713 20.56 16.70 -8.95
CA THR A 713 21.70 16.97 -8.04
C THR A 713 22.50 15.73 -7.66
N SER A 714 22.11 14.54 -8.13
CA SER A 714 22.71 13.25 -7.74
C SER A 714 24.23 13.26 -7.76
N ARG A 715 24.82 13.78 -8.84
CA ARG A 715 26.28 13.84 -9.01
C ARG A 715 26.95 14.75 -7.98
N GLU A 716 26.35 15.90 -7.67
CA GLU A 716 26.85 16.81 -6.64
C GLU A 716 26.72 16.19 -5.25
N GLY A 717 25.61 15.49 -4.99
CA GLY A 717 25.41 14.72 -3.77
C GLY A 717 26.49 13.64 -3.59
N TRP A 718 26.79 12.86 -4.63
CA TRP A 718 27.86 11.85 -4.58
C TRP A 718 29.23 12.48 -4.35
N LYS A 719 29.56 13.60 -5.01
CA LYS A 719 30.82 14.33 -4.76
C LYS A 719 30.90 14.91 -3.35
N LYS A 720 29.79 15.36 -2.77
CA LYS A 720 29.72 15.83 -1.37
C LYS A 720 29.94 14.66 -0.41
N TRP A 721 29.29 13.52 -0.68
CA TRP A 721 29.41 12.32 0.14
C TRP A 721 30.83 11.74 0.10
N LEU A 722 31.47 11.63 -1.07
CA LEU A 722 32.85 11.16 -1.19
C LEU A 722 33.83 12.05 -0.42
N ARG A 723 33.65 13.38 -0.46
CA ARG A 723 34.44 14.30 0.38
C ARG A 723 34.24 14.05 1.88
N LEU A 724 33.00 13.81 2.31
CA LEU A 724 32.72 13.46 3.70
C LEU A 724 33.35 12.11 4.12
N VAL A 725 33.43 11.15 3.21
CA VAL A 725 34.13 9.87 3.42
C VAL A 725 35.63 10.12 3.55
N GLU A 726 36.22 10.88 2.62
CA GLU A 726 37.64 11.25 2.66
C GLU A 726 38.01 11.94 3.97
N GLU A 727 37.22 12.94 4.39
CA GLU A 727 37.43 13.69 5.63
C GLU A 727 37.37 12.82 6.90
N LYS A 728 36.53 11.77 6.91
CA LYS A 728 36.25 10.99 8.12
C LYS A 728 36.93 9.63 8.18
N LYS A 729 37.17 9.03 7.02
CA LYS A 729 37.70 7.66 6.87
C LYS A 729 39.03 7.61 6.12
N GLY A 730 39.45 8.72 5.53
CA GLY A 730 40.69 8.83 4.77
C GLY A 730 40.51 8.56 3.27
N TYR A 731 41.54 8.95 2.52
CA TYR A 731 41.55 8.91 1.06
C TYR A 731 41.48 7.49 0.48
N GLU A 732 42.18 6.52 1.07
CA GLU A 732 42.24 5.15 0.57
C GLU A 732 40.86 4.45 0.61
N GLU A 733 40.12 4.60 1.71
CA GLU A 733 38.79 4.02 1.83
C GLU A 733 37.80 4.70 0.88
N MET A 734 37.92 6.02 0.70
CA MET A 734 37.15 6.78 -0.29
C MET A 734 37.39 6.24 -1.70
N LEU A 735 38.64 6.01 -2.09
CA LEU A 735 38.99 5.52 -3.43
C LEU A 735 38.51 4.08 -3.67
N SER A 736 38.61 3.23 -2.64
CA SER A 736 38.04 1.88 -2.66
C SER A 736 36.52 1.90 -2.85
N LEU A 737 35.82 2.76 -2.11
CA LEU A 737 34.36 2.93 -2.21
C LEU A 737 33.96 3.53 -3.56
N GLU A 738 34.68 4.53 -4.06
CA GLU A 738 34.42 5.12 -5.37
C GLU A 738 34.57 4.08 -6.49
N GLN A 739 35.60 3.23 -6.43
CA GLN A 739 35.76 2.12 -7.38
C GLN A 739 34.61 1.10 -7.29
N LYS A 740 34.23 0.69 -6.08
CA LYS A 740 33.09 -0.23 -5.86
C LYS A 740 31.75 0.36 -6.32
N LEU A 741 31.58 1.67 -6.20
CA LEU A 741 30.34 2.39 -6.49
C LEU A 741 30.33 3.06 -7.86
N LYS A 742 31.38 2.87 -8.68
CA LYS A 742 31.56 3.56 -9.96
C LYS A 742 30.38 3.37 -10.94
N SER A 743 29.69 2.24 -10.88
CA SER A 743 28.48 1.96 -11.67
C SER A 743 27.24 2.74 -11.22
N TYR A 744 27.20 3.17 -9.96
CA TYR A 744 26.08 3.89 -9.35
C TYR A 744 26.26 5.40 -9.39
N ILE A 745 27.50 5.89 -9.49
CA ILE A 745 27.80 7.31 -9.61
C ILE A 745 27.47 7.75 -11.05
N PRO A 746 26.49 8.65 -11.27
CA PRO A 746 26.11 9.04 -12.61
C PRO A 746 27.24 9.79 -13.33
N GLY A 747 27.45 9.45 -14.61
CA GLY A 747 28.40 10.12 -15.50
C GLY A 747 28.05 11.58 -15.80
N GLU A 748 28.93 12.31 -16.49
CA GLU A 748 28.86 13.78 -16.58
C GLU A 748 27.58 14.35 -17.20
N SER A 749 26.96 13.65 -18.15
CA SER A 749 25.82 14.12 -18.93
C SER A 749 24.47 13.46 -18.59
N ASN A 750 24.41 12.43 -17.73
CA ASN A 750 23.35 11.41 -17.83
C ASN A 750 22.55 11.07 -16.56
N SER A 751 22.59 11.84 -15.47
CA SER A 751 21.86 11.45 -14.23
C SER A 751 20.34 11.42 -14.38
N VAL A 752 19.74 12.41 -15.05
CA VAL A 752 18.30 12.44 -15.30
C VAL A 752 17.89 11.40 -16.34
N LEU A 753 18.75 11.14 -17.33
CA LEU A 753 18.58 10.06 -18.30
C LEU A 753 18.55 8.71 -17.58
N GLN A 754 19.54 8.43 -16.74
CA GLN A 754 19.63 7.20 -15.95
C GLN A 754 18.42 7.01 -15.04
N TYR A 755 17.91 8.09 -14.43
CA TYR A 755 16.64 8.05 -13.69
C TYR A 755 15.44 7.70 -14.59
N ALA A 756 15.30 8.34 -15.75
CA ALA A 756 14.19 8.08 -16.67
C ALA A 756 14.15 6.63 -17.16
N LEU A 757 15.34 6.07 -17.37
CA LEU A 757 15.63 4.73 -17.87
C LEU A 757 15.44 3.63 -16.81
N SER A 758 15.91 3.85 -15.58
CA SER A 758 15.85 2.86 -14.49
C SER A 758 14.47 2.73 -13.82
N ASN A 759 13.67 3.81 -13.79
CA ASN A 759 12.54 3.94 -12.86
C ASN A 759 11.15 3.65 -13.48
N ASN A 760 11.01 2.58 -14.24
CA ASN A 760 9.70 2.15 -14.78
C ASN A 760 8.85 1.35 -13.77
N GLN A 761 9.41 0.97 -12.62
CA GLN A 761 8.75 0.21 -11.54
C GLN A 761 9.12 0.82 -10.18
N GLU A 762 8.33 0.50 -9.14
CA GLU A 762 8.64 0.83 -7.75
C GLU A 762 10.12 0.50 -7.47
N PRO A 763 10.94 1.44 -6.99
CA PRO A 763 12.37 1.23 -6.87
C PRO A 763 12.61 0.04 -5.96
N LYS A 764 13.13 -1.05 -6.51
CA LYS A 764 13.72 -2.13 -5.72
C LYS A 764 14.86 -1.47 -4.99
N ARG A 765 14.67 -1.11 -3.71
CA ARG A 765 15.73 -0.51 -2.88
C ARG A 765 17.01 -1.27 -3.15
N ASN A 766 17.96 -0.57 -3.78
CA ASN A 766 19.08 -1.17 -4.47
C ASN A 766 19.92 -2.01 -3.49
N SER A 767 20.57 -3.02 -4.08
CA SER A 767 21.56 -3.96 -3.53
C SER A 767 22.65 -3.36 -2.61
N LEU A 768 22.77 -2.04 -2.47
CA LEU A 768 23.64 -1.40 -1.48
C LEU A 768 23.15 -1.56 -0.04
N ALA A 769 21.84 -1.72 0.16
CA ALA A 769 21.31 -2.11 1.47
C ALA A 769 21.89 -3.46 1.93
N PHE A 770 22.23 -4.37 1.01
CA PHE A 770 22.80 -5.66 1.37
C PHE A 770 24.21 -5.55 2.00
N GLN A 771 25.05 -4.64 1.49
CA GLN A 771 26.40 -4.40 2.05
C GLN A 771 26.38 -3.49 3.29
N ALA A 772 25.47 -2.52 3.38
CA ALA A 772 25.36 -1.65 4.55
C ALA A 772 24.65 -2.32 5.75
N VAL A 773 23.63 -3.15 5.50
CA VAL A 773 22.91 -3.94 6.53
C VAL A 773 23.81 -5.02 7.13
N GLN A 774 24.82 -5.50 6.40
CA GLN A 774 25.83 -6.47 6.88
C GLN A 774 26.58 -6.01 8.14
N ASN A 775 26.78 -4.69 8.33
CA ASN A 775 27.49 -4.17 9.50
C ASN A 775 26.59 -3.93 10.72
N ARG A 776 25.27 -3.82 10.54
CA ARG A 776 24.31 -3.63 11.66
C ARG A 776 23.84 -4.94 12.31
N HIS A 777 23.72 -6.03 11.53
CA HIS A 777 23.21 -7.30 12.04
C HIS A 777 24.28 -8.17 12.73
N SER A 778 25.54 -8.08 12.30
CA SER A 778 26.66 -8.80 12.91
C SER A 778 26.96 -8.33 14.35
N THR A 779 26.74 -7.05 14.68
CA THR A 779 27.04 -6.50 16.01
C THR A 779 25.85 -6.49 16.99
N SER A 780 24.60 -6.51 16.51
CA SER A 780 23.42 -6.40 17.38
C SER A 780 22.86 -7.74 17.86
N VAL A 781 22.92 -8.78 17.01
CA VAL A 781 22.51 -10.15 17.39
C VAL A 781 23.48 -10.71 18.42
N LEU A 782 24.80 -10.47 18.26
CA LEU A 782 25.81 -10.84 19.27
C LEU A 782 25.64 -10.09 20.60
N LYS A 783 25.21 -8.81 20.61
CA LYS A 783 24.92 -8.09 21.86
C LYS A 783 23.65 -8.58 22.57
N THR A 784 22.67 -9.07 21.81
CA THR A 784 21.40 -9.57 22.36
C THR A 784 21.50 -11.02 22.82
N PHE A 785 22.31 -11.84 22.14
CA PHE A 785 22.65 -13.19 22.59
C PHE A 785 23.64 -13.16 23.75
N ALA A 786 24.69 -12.32 23.73
CA ALA A 786 25.63 -12.20 24.85
C ALA A 786 24.96 -11.68 26.14
N ARG A 787 23.85 -10.93 26.05
CA ARG A 787 23.04 -10.53 27.23
C ARG A 787 22.10 -11.63 27.73
N ASN A 788 21.76 -12.61 26.90
CA ASN A 788 20.84 -13.69 27.25
C ASN A 788 21.54 -15.04 27.49
N SER A 789 22.88 -15.10 27.40
CA SER A 789 23.67 -16.34 27.55
C SER A 789 24.80 -16.25 28.58
N MET A 790 24.69 -15.36 29.58
CA MET A 790 25.55 -15.45 30.78
C MET A 790 24.74 -16.02 31.95
N PRO A 791 24.94 -17.29 32.35
CA PRO A 791 24.63 -17.74 33.69
C PRO A 791 25.77 -17.28 34.64
N ASN A 792 25.39 -16.63 35.73
CA ASN A 792 26.23 -16.30 36.89
C ASN A 792 27.45 -15.38 36.63
N ALA A 793 27.26 -14.08 36.87
CA ALA A 793 28.34 -13.20 37.31
C ALA A 793 27.89 -12.48 38.60
N PRO A 794 28.80 -12.24 39.56
CA PRO A 794 28.45 -12.00 40.96
C PRO A 794 27.87 -10.61 41.21
N ARG A 795 26.97 -10.51 42.19
CA ARG A 795 26.46 -9.23 42.72
C ARG A 795 27.65 -8.39 43.22
N MET A 796 27.86 -7.22 42.62
CA MET A 796 28.64 -6.13 43.22
C MET A 796 27.69 -5.16 43.96
N PRO A 797 28.19 -4.43 44.98
CA PRO A 797 27.40 -3.99 46.12
C PRO A 797 26.53 -2.75 45.86
N GLU A 798 25.42 -2.67 46.61
CA GLU A 798 24.53 -1.52 46.75
C GLU A 798 25.24 -0.36 47.46
N GLU A 799 26.04 0.44 46.76
CA GLU A 799 26.57 1.69 47.32
C GLU A 799 26.87 2.69 46.20
N LEU A 800 25.83 3.32 45.61
CA LEU A 800 25.98 4.56 44.82
C LEU A 800 24.69 5.35 44.58
N ASP A 801 23.62 5.10 45.35
CA ASP A 801 22.33 5.81 45.22
C ASP A 801 22.14 7.02 46.16
N SER A 802 23.20 7.50 46.84
CA SER A 802 23.08 8.59 47.83
C SER A 802 23.60 9.97 47.39
N ALA A 803 24.14 10.13 46.17
CA ALA A 803 24.80 11.39 45.77
C ALA A 803 23.94 12.39 44.97
N TYR A 804 22.71 12.05 44.54
CA TYR A 804 21.90 12.94 43.66
C TYR A 804 20.63 13.52 44.29
N ALA A 805 20.41 13.34 45.61
CA ALA A 805 19.21 13.80 46.32
C ALA A 805 19.36 15.10 47.14
N ARG A 806 20.47 15.86 47.00
CA ARG A 806 20.63 17.15 47.70
C ARG A 806 21.16 18.24 46.79
N LYS A 807 20.25 18.98 46.14
CA LYS A 807 20.43 20.39 45.75
C LYS A 807 19.16 20.92 45.08
N PHE A 808 18.09 21.13 45.85
CA PHE A 808 17.04 22.10 45.53
C PHE A 808 16.32 22.49 46.83
N THR A 809 16.95 23.39 47.59
CA THR A 809 16.32 24.21 48.62
C THR A 809 17.06 25.55 48.66
N VAL A 810 16.28 26.64 48.71
CA VAL A 810 16.67 28.07 48.86
C VAL A 810 17.20 28.67 47.54
N LYS A 811 16.59 29.70 46.93
CA LYS A 811 15.87 30.88 47.43
C LYS A 811 14.85 31.34 46.38
#